data_AF-A0A1V5XDH3-F1
#
_entry.id   AF-A0A1V5XDH3-F1
#
_cell.length_a   1.000
_cell.length_b   1.000
_cell.length_c   1.000
_cell.angle_alpha   90.00
_cell.angle_beta   90.00
_cell.angle_gamma   90.00
#
_symmetry.space_group_name_H-M   'P 1'
#
loop_
_entity.id
_entity.type
_entity.pdbx_description
1 polymer ?
#
loop_
_entity_poly.entity_id
_entity_poly.type
_entity_poly.pdbx_seq_one_letter_code
_entity_poly.pdbx_strand_id
1 'polypeptide(L)'
;MLNREIPFRPKLEGDFRIRFYNAVSVINEETSPLEIEKISNNEIMWVENVCTYNLGQRKKYRAVWMLFRDLTRASWKACYREGVLYMSLPSLNGADMHDASSPEIKRLLRSWMSESRHERLVSYTEFIQRMERKNINKHSIDELIADGEELASRLEKARDGDIKLTEAVKPYLQLVVENERDEFTGIKTSEIWRYFRLTWSTPAETTPGRTMQYLIRDAAHPMHAVMGIASLENCAVQITCRDDFIGWNQKAFIDRITLLGSDEAKKEFQQLLRYLESGISGIDYSSLCTEATVKNPSEEDIQQLFDYANSAEQRRQELLKEALEVGIEEEEKSELGSISKDTEEALYRRKRAEQLARLLMAKKALVEVFNSDGFDEIWVGFCKSEYGNSVIRTALVAQKTQHIGSSLMELNVCGAIPPYNEILGGKLVALLATSPQVIHDYKERYSNKASMIASRIKGEDVFRPADLVYVGTTSLYYVGSSQYNRLRIPGKLFDSDFDVVWKKLGMTIGFGTMHISKATTLSLTEATSDGYNRINHVFGEGASPKMRLLTMSIRELLESTNEDSKDFSKHAMSRIVYGACLASNTLDYLMGKAEAPKYYTDVQKYQDGTKKIIDYWTSRWLGSRLNYDPIYQRIRDFDKEGFLVGNQVKKDKEWVFKKLKEVSHMPVNDDKKVGLQFIRDFYRGTSAYADHVDEELLSYIHLKTKLDDAVIAAAKAGKDIVLTGNPGDGKTHIIRLLKNQLENLSTPAIVELDASTLSNEEIFQRWNRAQEEKAPFVIAINAAVLYAVYNAYPNFTPIKEAYSQMVHSVVFHDEVQKTDSIVVFDLSKREVLTSEILEQAIFKMTAEDHYTECKKCPLYDACVVQKNRVRLRNPLFQERLSIILQRVSLQGYHATLRELQSFIAYLIFGNRSCKQLNHTAGNNQYDIVNLIYFGKGTLFTAINNAIDPINISHPVWDEKILLNDIDPSSWVDGYEVPAEAIAYDNDDLFRLRKRQFFFFNLYGDELLRILDDDASRFQDFLRQDSGKIIKDLISKLNGFFGAINASNTKLQIWSGHRYNNEPRKVLISAGCIKKSEFSIGRPSLLSSMQTGIDMTSNYIRLEKKEAPNIFLKVDFKMYLLLNEAERGVPVLFMESNLVKKVWRFIEQLQSYKDIDDEDTVKLGLMDVQNKRIIMVDVDREDNKYSAIDSERTREV
;
A
#
# COMPACT_ATOMS: atom_id res chain seq x y z
N MET A 1 1.67 14.24 25.61
CA MET A 1 1.28 13.16 24.69
C MET A 1 2.19 11.96 24.95
N LEU A 2 1.89 11.14 25.96
CA LEU A 2 2.72 10.01 26.40
C LEU A 2 1.75 8.85 26.69
N ASN A 3 2.02 7.66 26.13
CA ASN A 3 1.16 6.47 26.01
C ASN A 3 0.11 6.51 24.86
N ARG A 4 0.53 6.80 23.63
CA ARG A 4 -0.28 6.51 22.43
C ARG A 4 -0.05 5.05 22.05
N GLU A 5 -1.13 4.26 21.99
CA GLU A 5 -1.12 2.93 21.38
C GLU A 5 -1.21 3.09 19.86
N ILE A 6 -0.41 2.31 19.14
CA ILE A 6 -0.28 2.41 17.68
C ILE A 6 -0.56 1.04 17.08
N PRO A 7 -1.49 0.92 16.12
CA PRO A 7 -1.72 -0.35 15.46
C PRO A 7 -0.52 -0.74 14.58
N PHE A 8 -0.01 -1.95 14.77
CA PHE A 8 1.01 -2.57 13.94
C PHE A 8 0.33 -3.51 12.94
N ARG A 9 -0.02 -2.96 11.77
CA ARG A 9 -0.75 -3.67 10.70
C ARG A 9 0.15 -3.85 9.47
N PRO A 10 0.75 -5.03 9.25
CA PRO A 10 1.60 -5.25 8.10
C PRO A 10 0.81 -5.35 6.79
N LYS A 11 1.33 -4.75 5.71
CA LYS A 11 0.88 -4.88 4.32
C LYS A 11 1.29 -6.22 3.70
N LEU A 12 0.95 -7.30 4.40
CA LEU A 12 1.08 -8.68 3.95
C LEU A 12 -0.22 -9.14 3.29
N GLU A 13 -0.13 -10.17 2.44
CA GLU A 13 -1.28 -10.71 1.70
C GLU A 13 -1.39 -12.23 1.85
N GLY A 14 -2.61 -12.75 1.67
CA GLY A 14 -2.93 -14.18 1.67
C GLY A 14 -2.37 -14.95 2.87
N ASP A 15 -1.74 -16.10 2.60
CA ASP A 15 -1.22 -17.01 3.64
C ASP A 15 -0.18 -16.33 4.56
N PHE A 16 0.59 -15.36 4.05
CA PHE A 16 1.55 -14.63 4.88
C PHE A 16 0.84 -13.76 5.93
N ARG A 17 -0.27 -13.14 5.53
CA ARG A 17 -1.10 -12.33 6.44
C ARG A 17 -1.77 -13.22 7.50
N ILE A 18 -2.38 -14.33 7.08
CA ILE A 18 -2.99 -15.32 7.98
C ILE A 18 -1.96 -15.79 9.01
N ARG A 19 -0.79 -16.22 8.53
CA ARG A 19 0.28 -16.72 9.39
C ARG A 19 0.82 -15.68 10.37
N PHE A 20 0.97 -14.42 9.93
CA PHE A 20 1.37 -13.33 10.83
C PHE A 20 0.37 -13.17 11.98
N TYR A 21 -0.92 -13.04 11.69
CA TYR A 21 -1.94 -12.85 12.72
C TYR A 21 -2.15 -14.06 13.63
N ASN A 22 -2.03 -15.27 13.09
CA ASN A 22 -2.04 -16.49 13.91
C ASN A 22 -0.84 -16.55 14.87
N ALA A 23 0.33 -16.05 14.47
CA ALA A 23 1.51 -16.02 15.32
C ALA A 23 1.46 -14.90 16.38
N VAL A 24 0.85 -13.75 16.09
CA VAL A 24 0.75 -12.63 17.05
C VAL A 24 -0.46 -12.73 17.97
N SER A 25 -1.46 -13.57 17.65
CA SER A 25 -2.69 -13.70 18.44
C SER A 25 -2.45 -14.22 19.86
N VAL A 26 -1.33 -14.91 20.10
CA VAL A 26 -0.90 -15.39 21.42
C VAL A 26 -0.18 -14.33 22.25
N ILE A 27 0.11 -13.15 21.69
CA ILE A 27 0.86 -12.08 22.36
C ILE A 27 -0.12 -11.18 23.14
N ASN A 28 -0.03 -11.24 24.47
CA ASN A 28 -0.79 -10.40 25.40
C ASN A 28 0.14 -9.51 26.25
N GLU A 29 -0.42 -8.69 27.14
CA GLU A 29 0.38 -7.78 27.99
C GLU A 29 1.36 -8.49 28.95
N GLU A 30 1.10 -9.75 29.28
CA GLU A 30 1.92 -10.55 30.20
C GLU A 30 3.04 -11.31 29.46
N THR A 31 2.99 -11.35 28.12
CA THR A 31 3.95 -12.08 27.30
C THR A 31 5.34 -11.47 27.43
N SER A 32 6.33 -12.29 27.79
CA SER A 32 7.69 -11.80 28.02
C SER A 32 8.39 -11.41 26.70
N PRO A 33 9.31 -10.43 26.71
CA PRO A 33 10.09 -10.09 25.52
C PRO A 33 10.87 -11.27 24.93
N LEU A 34 11.27 -12.24 25.76
CA LEU A 34 11.97 -13.45 25.33
C LEU A 34 11.06 -14.40 24.54
N GLU A 35 9.79 -14.51 24.92
CA GLU A 35 8.80 -15.31 24.17
C GLU A 35 8.46 -14.66 22.83
N ILE A 36 8.29 -13.34 22.81
CA ILE A 36 8.08 -12.59 21.57
C ILE A 36 9.27 -12.78 20.61
N GLU A 37 10.49 -12.78 21.14
CA GLU A 37 11.69 -13.05 20.35
C GLU A 37 11.71 -14.48 19.79
N LYS A 38 11.29 -15.49 20.58
CA LYS A 38 11.17 -16.88 20.09
C LYS A 38 10.15 -16.99 18.95
N ILE A 39 8.97 -16.39 19.10
CA ILE A 39 7.94 -16.35 18.04
C ILE A 39 8.53 -15.70 16.78
N SER A 40 9.15 -14.53 16.93
CA SER A 40 9.76 -13.80 15.80
C SER A 40 10.83 -14.63 15.08
N ASN A 41 11.71 -15.29 15.83
CA ASN A 41 12.78 -16.11 15.26
C ASN A 41 12.24 -17.36 14.55
N ASN A 42 11.18 -18.00 15.07
CA ASN A 42 10.52 -19.13 14.41
C ASN A 42 9.94 -18.72 13.05
N GLU A 43 9.28 -17.57 12.98
CA GLU A 43 8.68 -17.06 11.74
C GLU A 43 9.73 -16.59 10.73
N ILE A 44 10.84 -15.99 11.20
CA ILE A 44 12.02 -15.71 10.36
C ILE A 44 12.62 -17.00 9.81
N MET A 45 12.78 -18.04 10.64
CA MET A 45 13.30 -19.34 10.17
C MET A 45 12.39 -20.00 9.12
N TRP A 46 11.08 -19.89 9.29
CA TRP A 46 10.11 -20.42 8.33
C TRP A 46 10.25 -19.74 6.96
N VAL A 47 10.31 -18.39 6.91
CA VAL A 47 10.37 -17.68 5.63
C VAL A 47 11.71 -17.83 4.90
N GLU A 48 12.80 -18.04 5.66
CA GLU A 48 14.13 -18.25 5.12
C GLU A 48 14.36 -19.69 4.62
N ASN A 49 13.88 -20.70 5.36
CA ASN A 49 14.27 -22.10 5.12
C ASN A 49 13.13 -23.01 4.64
N VAL A 50 11.87 -22.66 4.90
CA VAL A 50 10.71 -23.53 4.61
C VAL A 50 9.86 -22.96 3.48
N CYS A 51 9.49 -21.69 3.56
CA CYS A 51 8.70 -21.02 2.52
C CYS A 51 9.57 -20.77 1.29
N THR A 52 9.08 -21.19 0.12
CA THR A 52 9.82 -21.11 -1.15
C THR A 52 9.08 -20.35 -2.24
N TYR A 53 7.81 -19.97 -2.01
CA TYR A 53 6.97 -19.25 -2.98
C TYR A 53 6.86 -17.76 -2.68
N ASN A 54 6.40 -16.98 -3.67
CA ASN A 54 6.20 -15.52 -3.62
C ASN A 54 7.37 -14.76 -2.95
N LEU A 55 8.47 -14.58 -3.70
CA LEU A 55 9.66 -13.89 -3.21
C LEU A 55 9.36 -12.47 -2.70
N GLY A 56 8.43 -11.75 -3.32
CA GLY A 56 8.02 -10.41 -2.91
C GLY A 56 7.44 -10.40 -1.49
N GLN A 57 6.44 -11.23 -1.23
CA GLN A 57 5.83 -11.35 0.10
C GLN A 57 6.80 -11.92 1.13
N ARG A 58 7.68 -12.87 0.77
CA ARG A 58 8.72 -13.39 1.67
C ARG A 58 9.67 -12.29 2.17
N LYS A 59 10.11 -11.40 1.28
CA LYS A 59 10.97 -10.26 1.64
C LYS A 59 10.25 -9.33 2.62
N LYS A 60 9.00 -8.97 2.34
CA LYS A 60 8.16 -8.16 3.23
C LYS A 60 7.98 -8.84 4.59
N TYR A 61 7.63 -10.12 4.61
CA TYR A 61 7.39 -10.92 5.82
C TYR A 61 8.62 -10.97 6.73
N ARG A 62 9.80 -11.26 6.17
CA ARG A 62 11.06 -11.25 6.94
C ARG A 62 11.36 -9.87 7.50
N ALA A 63 11.20 -8.82 6.69
CA ALA A 63 11.47 -7.45 7.12
C ALA A 63 10.55 -6.98 8.25
N VAL A 64 9.25 -7.33 8.19
CA VAL A 64 8.25 -7.03 9.22
C VAL A 64 8.61 -7.71 10.54
N TRP A 65 8.93 -9.01 10.54
CA TRP A 65 9.33 -9.72 11.78
C TRP A 65 10.65 -9.25 12.37
N MET A 66 11.64 -8.95 11.52
CA MET A 66 12.91 -8.37 11.97
C MET A 66 12.70 -7.00 12.63
N LEU A 67 11.85 -6.15 12.03
CA LEU A 67 11.47 -4.86 12.61
C LEU A 67 10.72 -5.04 13.94
N PHE A 68 9.71 -5.90 13.98
CA PHE A 68 8.93 -6.18 15.19
C PHE A 68 9.80 -6.69 16.35
N ARG A 69 10.74 -7.60 16.07
CA ARG A 69 11.73 -8.09 17.04
C ARG A 69 12.62 -6.97 17.58
N ASP A 70 13.14 -6.11 16.71
CA ASP A 70 14.04 -5.03 17.13
C ASP A 70 13.28 -3.93 17.92
N LEU A 71 12.02 -3.64 17.56
CA LEU A 71 11.16 -2.72 18.32
C LEU A 71 10.85 -3.27 19.73
N THR A 72 10.49 -4.54 19.85
CA THR A 72 10.18 -5.17 21.16
C THR A 72 11.42 -5.24 22.05
N ARG A 73 12.60 -5.51 21.48
CA ARG A 73 13.90 -5.36 22.17
C ARG A 73 14.17 -3.91 22.62
N ALA A 74 13.66 -2.91 21.90
CA ALA A 74 13.76 -1.50 22.24
C ALA A 74 12.74 -1.02 23.29
N SER A 75 12.16 -1.94 24.07
CA SER A 75 11.14 -1.73 25.10
C SER A 75 9.74 -1.36 24.60
N TRP A 76 9.45 -1.53 23.31
CA TRP A 76 8.07 -1.47 22.87
C TRP A 76 7.29 -2.66 23.44
N LYS A 77 6.15 -2.38 24.07
CA LYS A 77 5.19 -3.42 24.45
C LYS A 77 4.32 -3.73 23.24
N ALA A 78 4.08 -5.02 23.03
CA ALA A 78 3.17 -5.52 22.01
C ALA A 78 1.99 -6.19 22.71
N CYS A 79 0.77 -5.91 22.30
CA CYS A 79 -0.42 -6.59 22.80
C CYS A 79 -1.42 -6.76 21.66
N TYR A 80 -1.84 -8.00 21.41
CA TYR A 80 -2.90 -8.30 20.47
C TYR A 80 -4.26 -8.29 21.17
N ARG A 81 -5.19 -7.47 20.67
CA ARG A 81 -6.56 -7.32 21.20
C ARG A 81 -7.51 -7.00 20.06
N GLU A 82 -8.71 -7.58 20.10
CA GLU A 82 -9.80 -7.27 19.15
C GLU A 82 -9.33 -7.29 17.68
N GLY A 83 -8.51 -8.29 17.33
CA GLY A 83 -8.00 -8.42 15.96
C GLY A 83 -6.87 -7.46 15.57
N VAL A 84 -6.33 -6.66 16.49
CA VAL A 84 -5.27 -5.68 16.19
C VAL A 84 -4.08 -5.89 17.12
N LEU A 85 -2.88 -5.92 16.53
CA LEU A 85 -1.63 -5.88 17.29
C LEU A 85 -1.29 -4.43 17.62
N TYR A 86 -1.44 -4.03 18.87
CA TYR A 86 -1.06 -2.71 19.35
C TYR A 86 0.38 -2.69 19.85
N MET A 87 1.08 -1.62 19.49
CA MET A 87 2.43 -1.33 19.94
C MET A 87 2.39 -0.05 20.77
N SER A 88 2.98 -0.08 21.97
CA SER A 88 3.09 1.10 22.83
C SER A 88 4.49 1.25 23.40
N LEU A 89 4.97 2.48 23.42
CA LEU A 89 6.24 2.82 24.07
C LEU A 89 5.95 3.25 25.51
N PRO A 90 6.49 2.56 26.54
CA PRO A 90 6.26 2.92 27.93
C PRO A 90 6.79 4.33 28.22
N SER A 91 5.99 5.14 28.90
CA SER A 91 6.42 6.44 29.39
C SER A 91 7.38 6.28 30.57
N LEU A 92 8.66 6.57 30.34
CA LEU A 92 9.64 6.72 31.41
C LEU A 92 9.53 8.13 32.00
N ASN A 93 8.37 8.47 32.57
CA ASN A 93 8.26 9.65 33.38
C ASN A 93 8.92 9.35 34.73
N GLY A 94 9.90 10.15 35.11
CA GLY A 94 10.69 9.97 36.34
C GLY A 94 9.90 10.07 37.66
N ALA A 95 8.57 10.16 37.62
CA ALA A 95 7.69 10.15 38.79
C ALA A 95 7.44 8.72 39.33
N ASP A 96 7.50 7.69 38.47
CA ASP A 96 7.14 6.30 38.84
C ASP A 96 8.37 5.41 39.19
N MET A 97 9.60 5.94 39.11
CA MET A 97 10.82 5.18 39.39
C MET A 97 11.68 5.82 40.48
N HIS A 98 11.09 6.08 41.64
CA HIS A 98 11.86 6.44 42.82
C HIS A 98 12.58 5.25 43.49
N ASP A 99 12.25 4.00 43.12
CA ASP A 99 12.72 2.81 43.87
C ASP A 99 13.49 1.73 43.07
N ALA A 100 13.73 1.88 41.75
CA ALA A 100 14.53 0.90 41.01
C ALA A 100 16.02 1.30 40.97
N SER A 101 16.87 0.45 41.52
CA SER A 101 18.32 0.69 41.68
C SER A 101 19.02 1.08 40.36
N SER A 102 19.81 2.17 40.38
CA SER A 102 20.59 2.69 39.24
C SER A 102 21.45 1.66 38.47
N PRO A 103 21.98 0.56 39.06
CA PRO A 103 22.81 -0.41 38.36
C PRO A 103 22.05 -1.32 37.37
N GLU A 104 20.83 -1.74 37.68
CA GLU A 104 20.09 -2.72 36.88
C GLU A 104 19.62 -2.12 35.55
N ILE A 105 19.07 -0.90 35.60
CA ILE A 105 18.68 -0.13 34.41
C ILE A 105 19.90 0.09 33.49
N LYS A 106 21.07 0.41 34.06
CA LYS A 106 22.33 0.56 33.30
C LYS A 106 22.82 -0.77 32.72
N ARG A 107 22.56 -1.90 33.37
CA ARG A 107 22.88 -3.24 32.85
C ARG A 107 21.98 -3.61 31.68
N LEU A 108 20.67 -3.38 31.81
CA LEU A 108 19.68 -3.60 30.75
C LEU A 108 19.96 -2.74 29.50
N LEU A 109 20.22 -1.45 29.67
CA LEU A 109 20.60 -0.56 28.57
C LEU A 109 21.89 -1.02 27.87
N ARG A 110 22.85 -1.59 28.61
CA ARG A 110 24.08 -2.16 28.04
C ARG A 110 23.81 -3.47 27.29
N SER A 111 22.92 -4.34 27.77
CA SER A 111 22.56 -5.55 27.03
C SER A 111 21.93 -5.23 25.68
N TRP A 112 21.12 -4.17 25.58
CA TRP A 112 20.55 -3.73 24.29
C TRP A 112 21.61 -3.29 23.27
N MET A 113 22.72 -2.70 23.73
CA MET A 113 23.82 -2.25 22.85
C MET A 113 24.89 -3.32 22.60
N SER A 114 24.83 -4.44 23.33
CA SER A 114 25.86 -5.50 23.31
C SER A 114 26.07 -6.07 21.92
N GLU A 115 24.98 -6.41 21.22
CA GLU A 115 25.01 -7.01 19.88
C GLU A 115 25.65 -6.03 18.87
N SER A 116 25.18 -4.79 18.81
CA SER A 116 25.74 -3.76 17.91
C SER A 116 27.21 -3.44 18.21
N ARG A 117 27.61 -3.42 19.49
CA ARG A 117 29.02 -3.29 19.86
C ARG A 117 29.84 -4.48 19.39
N HIS A 118 29.36 -5.69 19.61
CA HIS A 118 30.07 -6.90 19.26
C HIS A 118 30.26 -7.02 17.74
N GLU A 119 29.22 -6.80 16.94
CA GLU A 119 29.32 -6.71 15.47
C GLU A 119 30.42 -5.75 15.03
N ARG A 120 30.54 -4.61 15.74
CA ARG A 120 31.56 -3.62 15.45
C ARG A 120 32.96 -4.12 15.78
N LEU A 121 33.16 -4.77 16.93
CA LEU A 121 34.45 -5.37 17.26
C LEU A 121 34.88 -6.40 16.23
N VAL A 122 33.97 -7.26 15.78
CA VAL A 122 34.22 -8.25 14.73
C VAL A 122 34.62 -7.57 13.41
N SER A 123 33.95 -6.48 13.01
CA SER A 123 34.32 -5.74 11.80
C SER A 123 35.71 -5.08 11.84
N TYR A 124 36.25 -4.86 13.05
CA TYR A 124 37.57 -4.26 13.29
C TYR A 124 38.61 -5.26 13.76
N THR A 125 38.39 -6.56 13.57
CA THR A 125 39.29 -7.62 14.07
C THR A 125 40.73 -7.42 13.64
N GLU A 126 40.99 -7.18 12.35
CA GLU A 126 42.36 -6.97 11.84
C GLU A 126 43.01 -5.72 12.44
N PHE A 127 42.24 -4.63 12.56
CA PHE A 127 42.71 -3.39 13.18
C PHE A 127 43.06 -3.61 14.66
N ILE A 128 42.18 -4.26 15.43
CA ILE A 128 42.38 -4.55 16.85
C ILE A 128 43.64 -5.40 17.04
N GLN A 129 43.75 -6.50 16.29
CA GLN A 129 44.92 -7.39 16.38
C GLN A 129 46.23 -6.67 16.01
N ARG A 130 46.19 -5.72 15.07
CA ARG A 130 47.36 -4.91 14.70
C ARG A 130 47.77 -3.94 15.80
N MET A 131 46.81 -3.31 16.49
CA MET A 131 47.08 -2.34 17.56
C MET A 131 47.61 -3.00 18.84
N GLU A 132 47.13 -4.21 19.15
CA GLU A 132 47.55 -5.00 20.32
C GLU A 132 48.87 -5.76 20.09
N ARG A 133 49.35 -5.88 18.84
CA ARG A 133 50.67 -6.44 18.53
C ARG A 133 51.74 -5.35 18.58
N LYS A 134 52.95 -5.76 18.98
CA LYS A 134 54.13 -4.88 18.93
C LYS A 134 54.44 -4.45 17.50
N ASN A 135 54.58 -3.14 17.30
CA ASN A 135 54.90 -2.53 16.02
C ASN A 135 56.40 -2.66 15.67
N ILE A 136 56.84 -2.05 14.56
CA ILE A 136 58.25 -2.04 14.11
C ILE A 136 59.19 -1.47 15.19
N ASN A 137 58.70 -0.51 15.98
CA ASN A 137 59.43 0.11 17.08
C ASN A 137 59.30 -0.67 18.40
N LYS A 138 58.72 -1.89 18.37
CA LYS A 138 58.47 -2.78 19.51
C LYS A 138 57.47 -2.26 20.55
N HIS A 139 56.69 -1.23 20.23
CA HIS A 139 55.63 -0.67 21.08
C HIS A 139 54.24 -1.18 20.67
N SER A 140 53.32 -1.27 21.62
CA SER A 140 51.90 -1.61 21.38
C SER A 140 50.97 -0.68 22.16
N ILE A 141 49.67 -0.76 21.88
CA ILE A 141 48.67 0.13 22.50
C ILE A 141 48.54 -0.06 24.02
N ASP A 142 48.98 -1.20 24.54
CA ASP A 142 49.00 -1.52 25.96
C ASP A 142 49.87 -0.55 26.77
N GLU A 143 50.99 -0.06 26.22
CA GLU A 143 51.87 0.90 26.89
C GLU A 143 51.22 2.27 27.12
N LEU A 144 50.14 2.58 26.39
CA LEU A 144 49.34 3.80 26.58
C LEU A 144 48.20 3.62 27.59
N ILE A 145 48.03 2.42 28.16
CA ILE A 145 47.11 2.11 29.26
C ILE A 145 47.92 2.11 30.56
N ALA A 146 47.54 2.98 31.50
CA ALA A 146 48.23 3.07 32.78
C ALA A 146 48.10 1.77 33.58
N ASP A 147 49.20 1.38 34.22
CA ASP A 147 49.24 0.26 35.15
C ASP A 147 48.60 0.66 36.50
N GLY A 148 47.77 -0.23 37.05
CA GLY A 148 47.03 0.03 38.27
C GLY A 148 47.94 0.20 39.49
N GLU A 149 48.95 -0.66 39.65
CA GLU A 149 49.85 -0.62 40.80
C GLU A 149 50.76 0.61 40.74
N GLU A 150 51.27 0.91 39.55
CA GLU A 150 52.11 2.09 39.30
C GLU A 150 51.35 3.40 39.60
N LEU A 151 50.11 3.54 39.09
CA LEU A 151 49.31 4.74 39.33
C LEU A 151 48.93 4.86 40.82
N ALA A 152 48.52 3.76 41.46
CA ALA A 152 48.17 3.77 42.89
C ALA A 152 49.36 4.24 43.74
N SER A 153 50.57 3.75 43.48
CA SER A 153 51.78 4.14 44.21
C SER A 153 52.12 5.64 44.06
N ARG A 154 52.02 6.20 42.84
CA ARG A 154 52.21 7.65 42.63
C ARG A 154 51.18 8.48 43.40
N LEU A 155 49.92 8.05 43.40
CA LEU A 155 48.83 8.75 44.08
C LEU A 155 48.92 8.67 45.61
N GLU A 156 49.43 7.57 46.18
CA GLU A 156 49.67 7.42 47.62
C GLU A 156 50.78 8.38 48.08
N LYS A 157 51.90 8.44 47.35
CA LYS A 157 52.98 9.41 47.61
C LYS A 157 52.49 10.86 47.60
N ALA A 158 51.57 11.19 46.70
CA ALA A 158 50.99 12.53 46.66
C ALA A 158 50.00 12.81 47.80
N ARG A 159 49.29 11.79 48.30
CA ARG A 159 48.42 11.90 49.47
C ARG A 159 49.24 12.10 50.75
N ASP A 160 50.33 11.35 50.87
CA ASP A 160 51.19 11.34 52.06
C ASP A 160 52.15 12.56 52.09
N GLY A 161 52.22 13.32 50.99
CA GLY A 161 52.94 14.59 50.89
C GLY A 161 54.36 14.50 50.35
N ASP A 162 54.79 13.32 49.90
CA ASP A 162 56.13 13.06 49.37
C ASP A 162 56.39 13.73 48.01
N ILE A 163 55.33 13.87 47.20
CA ILE A 163 55.36 14.55 45.89
C ILE A 163 54.16 15.48 45.74
N LYS A 164 54.27 16.49 44.88
CA LYS A 164 53.14 17.38 44.60
C LYS A 164 52.06 16.66 43.79
N LEU A 165 50.80 17.07 43.94
CA LEU A 165 49.69 16.56 43.11
C LEU A 165 49.96 16.68 41.60
N THR A 166 50.62 17.78 41.19
CA THR A 166 51.00 18.06 39.79
C THR A 166 52.16 17.19 39.28
N GLU A 167 52.88 16.52 40.18
CA GLU A 167 53.95 15.56 39.85
C GLU A 167 53.41 14.13 39.78
N ALA A 168 52.36 13.82 40.55
CA ALA A 168 51.70 12.52 40.50
C ALA A 168 50.85 12.32 39.25
N VAL A 169 50.10 13.35 38.86
CA VAL A 169 49.27 13.37 37.66
C VAL A 169 49.44 14.72 36.97
N LYS A 170 49.88 14.71 35.71
CA LYS A 170 50.15 15.91 34.92
C LYS A 170 49.36 15.89 33.61
N PRO A 171 48.05 16.20 33.65
CA PRO A 171 47.21 16.13 32.47
C PRO A 171 47.58 17.19 31.43
N TYR A 172 47.44 16.87 30.15
CA TYR A 172 47.41 17.84 29.07
C TYR A 172 46.43 17.42 27.97
N LEU A 173 45.96 18.41 27.21
CA LEU A 173 45.03 18.21 26.09
C LEU A 173 45.81 18.15 24.78
N GLN A 174 45.67 17.06 24.03
CA GLN A 174 46.29 16.86 22.73
C GLN A 174 45.21 16.74 21.66
N LEU A 175 45.27 17.62 20.65
CA LEU A 175 44.43 17.51 19.44
C LEU A 175 44.88 16.29 18.62
N VAL A 176 43.92 15.50 18.15
CA VAL A 176 44.20 14.39 17.25
C VAL A 176 44.26 14.91 15.81
N VAL A 177 45.45 14.94 15.24
CA VAL A 177 45.66 15.33 13.84
C VAL A 177 45.79 14.07 12.97
N GLU A 178 45.18 14.12 11.79
CA GLU A 178 45.20 12.99 10.87
C GLU A 178 46.62 12.72 10.36
N ASN A 179 47.04 11.45 10.36
CA ASN A 179 48.38 10.98 9.98
C ASN A 179 49.55 11.42 10.88
N GLU A 180 49.30 12.23 11.90
CA GLU A 180 50.29 12.52 12.94
C GLU A 180 50.62 11.25 13.73
N ARG A 181 51.91 11.01 13.97
CA ARG A 181 52.38 9.88 14.77
C ARG A 181 52.72 10.35 16.18
N ASP A 182 52.35 9.52 17.14
CA ASP A 182 52.70 9.69 18.53
C ASP A 182 54.22 9.66 18.73
N GLU A 183 54.74 10.62 19.50
CA GLU A 183 56.18 10.79 19.73
C GLU A 183 56.80 9.61 20.50
N PHE A 184 56.02 8.94 21.35
CA PHE A 184 56.50 7.85 22.22
C PHE A 184 56.38 6.48 21.55
N THR A 185 55.22 6.18 20.96
CA THR A 185 54.92 4.84 20.43
C THR A 185 55.06 4.73 18.90
N GLY A 186 55.07 5.85 18.19
CA GLY A 186 55.06 5.91 16.72
C GLY A 186 53.72 5.51 16.07
N ILE A 187 52.68 5.23 16.87
CA ILE A 187 51.33 4.89 16.41
C ILE A 187 50.61 6.18 15.99
N LYS A 188 49.76 6.13 14.96
CA LYS A 188 48.99 7.32 14.55
C LYS A 188 48.05 7.76 15.67
N THR A 189 48.01 9.05 16.00
CA THR A 189 47.16 9.59 17.08
C THR A 189 45.67 9.32 16.82
N SER A 190 45.24 9.32 15.56
CA SER A 190 43.88 8.93 15.15
C SER A 190 43.56 7.46 15.37
N GLU A 191 44.54 6.56 15.24
CA GLU A 191 44.38 5.13 15.52
C GLU A 191 44.36 4.85 17.03
N ILE A 192 45.15 5.58 17.82
CA ILE A 192 45.11 5.55 19.29
C ILE A 192 43.70 5.93 19.76
N TRP A 193 43.17 7.07 19.30
CA TRP A 193 41.83 7.52 19.65
C TRP A 193 40.76 6.49 19.26
N ARG A 194 40.85 5.93 18.04
CA ARG A 194 39.92 4.93 17.53
C ARG A 194 39.93 3.65 18.37
N TYR A 195 41.10 3.17 18.78
CA TYR A 195 41.21 1.98 19.61
C TYR A 195 40.54 2.18 20.98
N PHE A 196 40.87 3.26 21.68
CA PHE A 196 40.24 3.57 22.96
C PHE A 196 38.72 3.74 22.84
N ARG A 197 38.22 4.28 21.72
CA ARG A 197 36.77 4.36 21.46
C ARG A 197 36.09 2.99 21.36
N LEU A 198 36.77 1.96 20.83
CA LEU A 198 36.24 0.58 20.72
C LEU A 198 36.07 -0.11 22.07
N THR A 199 36.77 0.35 23.12
CA THR A 199 36.65 -0.22 24.46
C THR A 199 35.27 0.05 25.10
N TRP A 200 34.55 1.09 24.66
CA TRP A 200 33.29 1.52 25.27
C TRP A 200 32.06 0.74 24.78
N SER A 201 30.97 0.80 25.56
CA SER A 201 29.73 0.05 25.28
C SER A 201 28.91 0.61 24.12
N THR A 202 29.09 1.89 23.77
CA THR A 202 28.30 2.56 22.73
C THR A 202 28.92 2.38 21.34
N PRO A 203 28.17 1.87 20.35
CA PRO A 203 28.63 1.83 18.97
C PRO A 203 28.85 3.27 18.46
N ALA A 204 29.91 3.49 17.68
CA ALA A 204 30.33 4.83 17.25
C ALA A 204 30.29 4.96 15.74
N GLU A 205 29.25 5.50 15.12
CA GLU A 205 29.27 5.77 13.68
C GLU A 205 30.11 7.01 13.35
N THR A 206 30.74 7.03 12.18
CA THR A 206 31.40 8.24 11.68
C THR A 206 30.33 9.17 11.13
N THR A 207 30.06 10.26 11.84
CA THR A 207 29.12 11.28 11.38
C THR A 207 29.85 12.22 10.41
N PRO A 208 29.30 12.47 9.21
CA PRO A 208 29.91 13.42 8.29
C PRO A 208 29.69 14.86 8.82
N GLY A 209 30.75 15.67 8.84
CA GLY A 209 30.70 17.05 9.37
C GLY A 209 32.01 17.51 9.99
N ARG A 210 31.96 18.62 10.74
CA ARG A 210 33.08 19.10 11.56
C ARG A 210 33.22 18.18 12.76
N THR A 211 34.46 17.76 13.05
CA THR A 211 34.79 16.86 14.15
C THR A 211 36.12 17.29 14.77
N MET A 212 36.20 17.29 16.10
CA MET A 212 37.41 17.58 16.85
C MET A 212 37.63 16.44 17.84
N GLN A 213 38.71 15.69 17.67
CA GLN A 213 39.06 14.56 18.52
C GLN A 213 40.23 14.94 19.40
N TYR A 214 40.16 14.58 20.68
CA TYR A 214 41.20 14.90 21.64
C TYR A 214 41.59 13.67 22.46
N LEU A 215 42.89 13.56 22.74
CA LEU A 215 43.46 12.70 23.76
C LEU A 215 43.77 13.57 24.98
N ILE A 216 43.36 13.11 26.16
CA ILE A 216 43.77 13.69 27.43
C ILE A 216 44.82 12.74 27.99
N ARG A 217 46.05 13.22 28.18
CA ARG A 217 47.21 12.39 28.52
C ARG A 217 47.84 12.79 29.84
N ASP A 218 48.41 11.82 30.53
CA ASP A 218 49.16 12.03 31.78
C ASP A 218 50.66 12.09 31.50
N ALA A 219 51.25 13.28 31.48
CA ALA A 219 52.69 13.46 31.31
C ALA A 219 53.53 13.01 32.51
N ALA A 220 52.92 12.59 33.63
CA ALA A 220 53.64 11.96 34.73
C ALA A 220 53.90 10.46 34.49
N HIS A 221 53.18 9.83 33.55
CA HIS A 221 53.43 8.45 33.13
C HIS A 221 54.54 8.40 32.05
N PRO A 222 55.46 7.42 32.06
CA PRO A 222 56.62 7.37 31.13
C PRO A 222 56.26 7.46 29.64
N MET A 223 55.17 6.80 29.23
CA MET A 223 54.67 6.81 27.84
C MET A 223 53.48 7.75 27.62
N HIS A 224 53.24 8.69 28.55
CA HIS A 224 52.14 9.64 28.48
C HIS A 224 50.77 8.95 28.28
N ALA A 225 50.42 8.06 29.21
CA ALA A 225 49.22 7.22 29.12
C ALA A 225 47.95 8.04 28.89
N VAL A 226 47.00 7.46 28.16
CA VAL A 226 45.72 8.11 27.85
C VAL A 226 44.82 8.09 29.08
N MET A 227 44.57 9.25 29.67
CA MET A 227 43.66 9.44 30.80
C MET A 227 42.19 9.47 30.37
N GLY A 228 41.92 9.92 29.16
CA GLY A 228 40.59 10.14 28.66
C GLY A 228 40.58 10.49 27.19
N ILE A 229 39.42 10.34 26.56
CA ILE A 229 39.18 10.76 25.19
C ILE A 229 37.97 11.67 25.13
N ALA A 230 38.05 12.68 24.27
CA ALA A 230 36.93 13.54 23.92
C ALA A 230 36.75 13.58 22.40
N SER A 231 35.50 13.76 21.97
CA SER A 231 35.18 14.16 20.60
C SER A 231 34.05 15.17 20.64
N LEU A 232 34.21 16.23 19.86
CA LEU A 232 33.16 17.18 19.53
C LEU A 232 32.79 16.98 18.06
N GLU A 233 31.50 16.91 17.75
CA GLU A 233 30.96 16.83 16.38
C GLU A 233 29.86 17.87 16.15
N ASN A 234 29.43 18.05 14.91
CA ASN A 234 28.26 18.88 14.59
C ASN A 234 27.04 18.48 15.44
N CYS A 235 26.33 19.47 15.95
CA CYS A 235 25.14 19.24 16.76
C CYS A 235 24.02 18.50 16.00
N ALA A 236 23.30 17.63 16.70
CA ALA A 236 22.06 17.07 16.17
C ALA A 236 21.06 18.18 15.89
N VAL A 237 20.46 18.17 14.70
CA VAL A 237 19.57 19.26 14.25
C VAL A 237 18.33 19.38 15.14
N GLN A 238 17.82 18.29 15.72
CA GLN A 238 16.55 18.30 16.46
C GLN A 238 16.73 17.87 17.92
N ILE A 239 17.07 18.83 18.79
CA ILE A 239 17.04 18.65 20.25
C ILE A 239 16.16 19.74 20.85
N THR A 240 14.90 19.41 21.12
CA THR A 240 13.87 20.36 21.57
C THR A 240 14.32 21.15 22.80
N CYS A 241 14.82 20.50 23.86
CA CYS A 241 15.23 21.21 25.09
C CYS A 241 16.38 22.20 24.87
N ARG A 242 17.30 21.93 23.93
CA ARG A 242 18.37 22.87 23.56
C ARG A 242 17.80 24.03 22.77
N ASP A 243 16.95 23.73 21.79
CA ASP A 243 16.34 24.75 20.94
C ASP A 243 15.38 25.65 21.75
N ASP A 244 14.71 25.13 22.78
CA ASP A 244 13.95 25.90 23.77
C ASP A 244 14.86 26.85 24.55
N PHE A 245 15.99 26.35 25.05
CA PHE A 245 16.96 27.15 25.80
C PHE A 245 17.59 28.27 24.97
N ILE A 246 17.89 28.01 23.70
CA ILE A 246 18.45 29.01 22.79
C ILE A 246 17.38 30.00 22.31
N GLY A 247 16.13 29.57 22.16
CA GLY A 247 15.04 30.35 21.58
C GLY A 247 14.77 30.05 20.10
N TRP A 248 15.24 28.91 19.59
CA TRP A 248 15.00 28.43 18.22
C TRP A 248 13.72 27.59 18.07
N ASN A 249 13.07 27.17 19.16
CA ASN A 249 11.76 26.52 19.09
C ASN A 249 10.64 27.55 18.96
N GLN A 250 9.75 27.37 17.97
CA GLN A 250 8.64 28.27 17.74
C GLN A 250 7.70 28.39 18.93
N LYS A 251 7.44 27.31 19.69
CA LYS A 251 6.54 27.37 20.84
C LYS A 251 7.11 28.26 21.94
N ALA A 252 8.36 28.03 22.33
CA ALA A 252 9.05 28.85 23.31
C ALA A 252 9.20 30.32 22.86
N PHE A 253 9.40 30.55 21.55
CA PHE A 253 9.45 31.89 20.98
C PHE A 253 8.09 32.61 21.07
N ILE A 254 7.00 31.94 20.71
CA ILE A 254 5.63 32.48 20.77
C ILE A 254 5.21 32.76 22.21
N ASP A 255 5.48 31.84 23.13
CA ASP A 255 5.20 32.02 24.55
C ASP A 255 5.94 33.24 25.13
N ARG A 256 7.15 33.53 24.63
CA ARG A 256 7.92 34.72 25.03
C ARG A 256 7.41 36.00 24.39
N ILE A 257 7.18 36.02 23.07
CA ILE A 257 6.78 37.25 22.35
C ILE A 257 5.39 37.71 22.77
N THR A 258 4.49 36.80 23.13
CA THR A 258 3.13 37.12 23.62
C THR A 258 3.10 37.81 24.99
N LEU A 259 4.24 37.85 25.71
CA LEU A 259 4.40 38.59 26.97
C LEU A 259 4.96 40.01 26.76
N LEU A 260 5.39 40.36 25.54
CA LEU A 260 5.97 41.66 25.21
C LEU A 260 4.90 42.68 24.80
N GLY A 261 5.22 43.97 24.90
CA GLY A 261 4.38 45.04 24.33
C GLY A 261 4.42 45.05 22.80
N SER A 262 3.43 45.66 22.16
CA SER A 262 3.35 45.73 20.69
C SER A 262 4.60 46.28 20.00
N ASP A 263 5.20 47.35 20.54
CA ASP A 263 6.42 47.96 19.97
C ASP A 263 7.63 47.00 19.99
N GLU A 264 7.73 46.17 21.02
CA GLU A 264 8.79 45.18 21.19
C GLU A 264 8.53 43.95 20.32
N ALA A 265 7.26 43.51 20.24
CA ALA A 265 6.84 42.46 19.31
C ALA A 265 7.13 42.86 17.85
N LYS A 266 6.89 44.11 17.47
CA LYS A 266 7.20 44.62 16.14
C LYS A 266 8.69 44.54 15.80
N LYS A 267 9.58 44.82 16.78
CA LYS A 267 11.04 44.62 16.62
C LYS A 267 11.41 43.15 16.42
N GLU A 268 10.77 42.23 17.14
CA GLU A 268 10.99 40.79 16.97
C GLU A 268 10.46 40.29 15.60
N PHE A 269 9.33 40.80 15.09
CA PHE A 269 8.87 40.52 13.72
C PHE A 269 9.83 41.04 12.66
N GLN A 270 10.37 42.25 12.84
CA GLN A 270 11.42 42.80 11.98
C GLN A 270 12.66 41.90 11.97
N GLN A 271 13.02 41.33 13.13
CA GLN A 271 14.13 40.39 13.23
C GLN A 271 13.83 39.06 12.50
N LEU A 272 12.60 38.53 12.58
CA LEU A 272 12.19 37.35 11.81
C LEU A 272 12.28 37.58 10.29
N LEU A 273 11.90 38.78 9.81
CA LEU A 273 12.05 39.17 8.41
C LEU A 273 13.53 39.18 7.99
N ARG A 274 14.44 39.72 8.82
CA ARG A 274 15.89 39.68 8.55
C ARG A 274 16.42 38.25 8.45
N TYR A 275 15.93 37.32 9.28
CA TYR A 275 16.34 35.91 9.19
C TYR A 275 15.91 35.30 7.85
N LEU A 276 14.70 35.61 7.37
CA LEU A 276 14.22 35.14 6.07
C LEU A 276 15.02 35.74 4.92
N GLU A 277 15.30 37.05 4.94
CA GLU A 277 16.12 37.72 3.92
C GLU A 277 17.54 37.16 3.85
N SER A 278 18.14 36.89 5.01
CA SER A 278 19.46 36.25 5.08
C SER A 278 19.41 34.79 4.60
N GLY A 279 18.31 34.07 4.84
CA GLY A 279 18.08 32.73 4.29
C GLY A 279 17.94 32.73 2.77
N ILE A 280 17.15 33.66 2.22
CA ILE A 280 16.90 33.81 0.78
C ILE A 280 18.18 34.19 0.03
N SER A 281 18.98 35.14 0.55
CA SER A 281 20.26 35.53 -0.07
C SER A 281 21.31 34.41 -0.08
N GLY A 282 21.10 33.36 0.71
CA GLY A 282 21.91 32.16 0.71
C GLY A 282 21.54 31.12 -0.36
N ILE A 283 20.53 31.38 -1.21
CA ILE A 283 20.04 30.46 -2.24
C ILE A 283 20.28 31.04 -3.63
N ASP A 284 20.84 30.25 -4.53
CA ASP A 284 20.86 30.56 -5.96
C ASP A 284 19.50 30.27 -6.58
N TYR A 285 18.75 31.32 -6.86
CA TYR A 285 17.43 31.27 -7.49
C TYR A 285 17.43 31.71 -8.95
N SER A 286 18.60 31.96 -9.56
CA SER A 286 18.74 32.51 -10.92
C SER A 286 18.04 31.66 -12.00
N SER A 287 18.04 30.34 -11.82
CA SER A 287 17.38 29.37 -12.70
C SER A 287 15.95 29.01 -12.30
N LEU A 288 15.44 29.58 -11.20
CA LEU A 288 14.13 29.25 -10.62
C LEU A 288 13.12 30.38 -10.76
N CYS A 289 13.51 31.63 -10.49
CA CYS A 289 12.61 32.79 -10.57
C CYS A 289 13.38 34.12 -10.73
N THR A 290 12.64 35.21 -10.99
CA THR A 290 13.21 36.56 -11.14
C THR A 290 13.37 37.29 -9.81
N GLU A 291 14.22 38.32 -9.76
CA GLU A 291 14.38 39.16 -8.56
C GLU A 291 13.08 39.89 -8.16
N ALA A 292 12.22 40.22 -9.14
CA ALA A 292 10.89 40.78 -8.87
C ALA A 292 10.01 39.82 -8.06
N THR A 293 10.06 38.52 -8.39
CA THR A 293 9.35 37.45 -7.68
C THR A 293 9.81 37.34 -6.23
N VAL A 294 11.11 37.47 -5.98
CA VAL A 294 11.69 37.39 -4.62
C VAL A 294 11.34 38.62 -3.77
N LYS A 295 11.23 39.80 -4.41
CA LYS A 295 10.83 41.03 -3.72
C LYS A 295 9.36 40.99 -3.32
N ASN A 296 8.46 40.57 -4.21
CA ASN A 296 7.03 40.49 -3.97
C ASN A 296 6.41 39.20 -4.55
N PRO A 297 6.43 38.08 -3.81
CA PRO A 297 5.98 36.78 -4.32
C PRO A 297 4.44 36.67 -4.34
N SER A 298 3.87 36.18 -5.45
CA SER A 298 2.46 35.77 -5.53
C SER A 298 2.25 34.31 -5.07
N GLU A 299 1.00 33.89 -4.90
CA GLU A 299 0.71 32.47 -4.59
C GLU A 299 1.04 31.54 -5.74
N GLU A 300 0.84 32.01 -6.98
CA GLU A 300 1.19 31.27 -8.19
C GLU A 300 2.71 31.04 -8.28
N ASP A 301 3.52 32.06 -7.97
CA ASP A 301 4.98 31.94 -7.96
C ASP A 301 5.47 30.89 -6.95
N ILE A 302 4.87 30.88 -5.75
CA ILE A 302 5.21 29.92 -4.70
C ILE A 302 4.82 28.49 -5.13
N GLN A 303 3.65 28.32 -5.75
CA GLN A 303 3.20 27.03 -6.25
C GLN A 303 4.12 26.51 -7.38
N GLN A 304 4.53 27.38 -8.32
CA GLN A 304 5.48 27.02 -9.37
C GLN A 304 6.82 26.53 -8.81
N LEU A 305 7.32 27.13 -7.73
CA LEU A 305 8.54 26.66 -7.07
C LEU A 305 8.37 25.27 -6.44
N PHE A 306 7.21 24.94 -5.87
CA PHE A 306 6.93 23.58 -5.41
C PHE A 306 6.84 22.58 -6.57
N ASP A 307 6.27 22.99 -7.71
CA ASP A 307 6.17 22.14 -8.90
C ASP A 307 7.56 21.87 -9.52
N TYR A 308 8.45 22.86 -9.54
CA TYR A 308 9.85 22.66 -9.90
C TYR A 308 10.57 21.68 -8.96
N ALA A 309 10.30 21.75 -7.65
CA ALA A 309 10.86 20.81 -6.69
C ALA A 309 10.38 19.36 -6.96
N ASN A 310 9.10 19.17 -7.21
CA ASN A 310 8.52 17.86 -7.53
C ASN A 310 9.11 17.28 -8.83
N SER A 311 9.23 18.12 -9.87
CA SER A 311 9.79 17.72 -11.17
C SER A 311 11.27 17.30 -11.06
N ALA A 312 12.06 18.03 -10.27
CA ALA A 312 13.46 17.69 -10.00
C ALA A 312 13.61 16.38 -9.18
N GLU A 313 12.69 16.08 -8.27
CA GLU A 313 12.69 14.80 -7.55
C GLU A 313 12.37 13.62 -8.47
N GLN A 314 11.41 13.78 -9.39
CA GLN A 314 11.09 12.74 -10.38
C GLN A 314 12.31 12.44 -11.25
N ARG A 315 12.95 13.49 -11.81
CA ARG A 315 14.16 13.34 -12.63
C ARG A 315 15.30 12.65 -11.85
N ARG A 316 15.48 12.99 -10.58
CA ARG A 316 16.46 12.33 -9.71
C ARG A 316 16.18 10.83 -9.56
N GLN A 317 14.92 10.42 -9.41
CA GLN A 317 14.56 9.00 -9.29
C GLN A 317 14.82 8.22 -10.58
N GLU A 318 14.64 8.84 -11.75
CA GLU A 318 15.00 8.26 -13.05
C GLU A 318 16.50 8.04 -13.14
N LEU A 319 17.31 9.08 -12.85
CA LEU A 319 18.77 9.00 -12.88
C LEU A 319 19.33 7.94 -11.93
N LEU A 320 18.72 7.75 -10.76
CA LEU A 320 19.11 6.69 -9.82
C LEU A 320 18.83 5.28 -10.35
N LYS A 321 17.79 5.10 -11.19
CA LYS A 321 17.50 3.83 -11.85
C LYS A 321 18.51 3.58 -12.98
N GLU A 322 18.72 4.57 -13.84
CA GLU A 322 19.68 4.52 -14.95
C GLU A 322 21.09 4.17 -14.46
N ALA A 323 21.57 4.84 -13.40
CA ALA A 323 22.88 4.62 -12.81
C ALA A 323 23.08 3.19 -12.26
N LEU A 324 22.01 2.48 -11.89
CA LEU A 324 22.09 1.11 -11.40
C LEU A 324 22.14 0.08 -12.52
N GLU A 325 21.56 0.39 -13.69
CA GLU A 325 21.58 -0.45 -14.88
C GLU A 325 22.91 -0.33 -15.64
N VAL A 326 23.43 0.89 -15.78
CA VAL A 326 24.62 1.19 -16.60
C VAL A 326 25.91 1.20 -15.76
N GLY A 327 25.80 1.43 -14.45
CA GLY A 327 26.94 1.77 -13.60
C GLY A 327 27.31 3.26 -13.71
N ILE A 328 28.14 3.74 -12.78
CA ILE A 328 28.61 5.14 -12.76
C ILE A 328 30.11 5.15 -13.02
N GLU A 329 30.55 5.85 -14.07
CA GLU A 329 31.96 6.06 -14.36
C GLU A 329 32.63 6.90 -13.25
N GLU A 330 33.91 6.65 -12.94
CA GLU A 330 34.62 7.37 -11.87
C GLU A 330 34.62 8.89 -12.06
N GLU A 331 34.71 9.38 -13.31
CA GLU A 331 34.74 10.81 -13.66
C GLU A 331 33.37 11.49 -13.49
N GLU A 332 32.28 10.73 -13.53
CA GLU A 332 30.91 11.21 -13.35
C GLU A 332 30.46 11.17 -11.90
N LYS A 333 31.24 10.57 -10.98
CA LYS A 333 30.90 10.52 -9.55
C LYS A 333 30.98 11.91 -8.92
N SER A 334 29.98 12.17 -8.07
CA SER A 334 29.90 13.34 -7.21
C SER A 334 30.95 13.29 -6.10
N GLU A 335 31.46 14.45 -5.69
CA GLU A 335 32.31 14.60 -4.51
C GLU A 335 31.57 14.33 -3.19
N LEU A 336 30.22 14.35 -3.20
CA LEU A 336 29.37 14.20 -2.02
C LEU A 336 28.93 12.77 -1.75
N GLY A 337 29.28 11.82 -2.63
CA GLY A 337 28.98 10.41 -2.45
C GLY A 337 28.96 9.63 -3.77
N SER A 338 28.59 8.36 -3.68
CA SER A 338 28.51 7.43 -4.81
C SER A 338 27.26 7.65 -5.68
N ILE A 339 27.04 8.88 -6.17
CA ILE A 339 26.01 9.24 -7.16
C ILE A 339 26.63 9.99 -8.34
N SER A 340 25.94 10.06 -9.48
CA SER A 340 26.40 10.86 -10.62
C SER A 340 26.24 12.37 -10.35
N LYS A 341 27.02 13.20 -11.06
CA LYS A 341 26.91 14.66 -11.04
C LYS A 341 25.50 15.14 -11.42
N ASP A 342 24.86 14.54 -12.40
CA ASP A 342 23.48 14.87 -12.80
C ASP A 342 22.47 14.58 -11.69
N THR A 343 22.66 13.48 -10.95
CA THR A 343 21.83 13.14 -9.79
C THR A 343 22.00 14.17 -8.67
N GLU A 344 23.22 14.68 -8.48
CA GLU A 344 23.52 15.75 -7.53
C GLU A 344 22.84 17.06 -7.94
N GLU A 345 22.92 17.44 -9.22
CA GLU A 345 22.30 18.66 -9.74
C GLU A 345 20.77 18.63 -9.53
N ALA A 346 20.12 17.51 -9.88
CA ALA A 346 18.69 17.32 -9.66
C ALA A 346 18.32 17.44 -8.17
N LEU A 347 19.14 16.89 -7.26
CA LEU A 347 18.94 17.02 -5.81
C LEU A 347 19.02 18.46 -5.32
N TYR A 348 20.02 19.24 -5.77
CA TYR A 348 20.17 20.63 -5.32
C TYR A 348 19.16 21.56 -5.97
N ARG A 349 18.75 21.31 -7.21
CA ARG A 349 17.64 22.04 -7.85
C ARG A 349 16.35 21.86 -7.06
N ARG A 350 16.02 20.62 -6.67
CA ARG A 350 14.89 20.32 -5.77
C ARG A 350 14.98 21.09 -4.46
N LYS A 351 16.14 21.03 -3.78
CA LYS A 351 16.33 21.68 -2.48
C LYS A 351 16.21 23.20 -2.56
N ARG A 352 16.82 23.83 -3.58
CA ARG A 352 16.76 25.28 -3.79
C ARG A 352 15.32 25.72 -4.01
N ALA A 353 14.57 25.05 -4.87
CA ALA A 353 13.17 25.34 -5.15
C ALA A 353 12.28 25.17 -3.90
N GLU A 354 12.39 24.04 -3.20
CA GLU A 354 11.59 23.76 -1.99
C GLU A 354 11.91 24.73 -0.84
N GLN A 355 13.19 25.06 -0.61
CA GLN A 355 13.60 26.01 0.43
C GLN A 355 13.16 27.44 0.10
N LEU A 356 13.34 27.87 -1.15
CA LEU A 356 12.94 29.20 -1.60
C LEU A 356 11.42 29.38 -1.48
N ALA A 357 10.63 28.40 -1.92
CA ALA A 357 9.17 28.43 -1.80
C ALA A 357 8.71 28.64 -0.35
N ARG A 358 9.28 27.87 0.60
CA ARG A 358 8.97 28.00 2.03
C ARG A 358 9.36 29.35 2.61
N LEU A 359 10.54 29.87 2.25
CA LEU A 359 11.02 31.17 2.73
C LEU A 359 10.18 32.32 2.17
N LEU A 360 9.80 32.27 0.89
CA LEU A 360 8.95 33.29 0.26
C LEU A 360 7.52 33.27 0.82
N MET A 361 6.95 32.08 1.04
CA MET A 361 5.65 31.93 1.72
C MET A 361 5.67 32.54 3.13
N ALA A 362 6.72 32.25 3.92
CA ALA A 362 6.89 32.82 5.25
C ALA A 362 7.11 34.34 5.20
N LYS A 363 7.88 34.85 4.21
CA LYS A 363 8.14 36.27 4.04
C LYS A 363 6.85 37.02 3.70
N LYS A 364 6.06 36.53 2.74
CA LYS A 364 4.76 37.11 2.37
C LYS A 364 3.86 37.25 3.59
N ALA A 365 3.67 36.17 4.34
CA ALA A 365 2.82 36.15 5.53
C ALA A 365 3.29 37.13 6.62
N LEU A 366 4.60 37.19 6.90
CA LEU A 366 5.12 38.13 7.89
C LEU A 366 5.02 39.59 7.44
N VAL A 367 5.24 39.88 6.15
CA VAL A 367 5.13 41.25 5.60
C VAL A 367 3.69 41.74 5.65
N GLU A 368 2.71 40.89 5.32
CA GLU A 368 1.28 41.21 5.40
C GLU A 368 0.85 41.59 6.82
N VAL A 369 1.30 40.83 7.82
CA VAL A 369 1.01 41.15 9.24
C VAL A 369 1.78 42.38 9.69
N PHE A 370 3.08 42.49 9.39
CA PHE A 370 3.95 43.58 9.85
C PHE A 370 3.55 44.95 9.29
N ASN A 371 3.06 45.00 8.04
CA ASN A 371 2.61 46.23 7.38
C ASN A 371 1.11 46.52 7.58
N SER A 372 0.38 45.67 8.32
CA SER A 372 -1.04 45.92 8.60
C SER A 372 -1.20 47.11 9.54
N ASP A 373 -2.13 48.00 9.21
CA ASP A 373 -2.53 49.13 10.07
C ASP A 373 -3.13 48.66 11.41
N GLY A 374 -3.61 47.41 11.47
CA GLY A 374 -4.18 46.77 12.68
C GLY A 374 -3.22 45.81 13.40
N PHE A 375 -1.89 45.98 13.26
CA PHE A 375 -0.90 45.05 13.85
C PHE A 375 -1.23 44.67 15.29
N ASP A 376 -1.53 45.66 16.14
CA ASP A 376 -1.82 45.53 17.57
C ASP A 376 -2.92 44.53 17.90
N GLU A 377 -3.89 44.37 17.00
CA GLU A 377 -5.05 43.48 17.19
C GLU A 377 -4.80 42.08 16.63
N ILE A 378 -4.01 41.96 15.56
CA ILE A 378 -3.90 40.72 14.77
C ILE A 378 -2.71 39.83 15.14
N TRP A 379 -1.61 40.41 15.64
CA TRP A 379 -0.33 39.68 15.73
C TRP A 379 -0.39 38.48 16.69
N VAL A 380 -1.11 38.61 17.81
CA VAL A 380 -1.29 37.53 18.80
C VAL A 380 -2.10 36.38 18.20
N GLY A 381 -3.19 36.69 17.50
CA GLY A 381 -4.03 35.71 16.81
C GLY A 381 -3.26 34.98 15.72
N PHE A 382 -2.47 35.71 14.94
CA PHE A 382 -1.57 35.14 13.93
C PHE A 382 -0.57 34.16 14.57
N CYS A 383 0.16 34.56 15.62
CA CYS A 383 1.12 33.69 16.29
C CYS A 383 0.50 32.39 16.83
N LYS A 384 -0.76 32.43 17.29
CA LYS A 384 -1.46 31.26 17.83
C LYS A 384 -2.07 30.35 16.76
N SER A 385 -2.25 30.82 15.53
CA SER A 385 -2.76 30.02 14.41
C SER A 385 -1.75 28.94 13.95
N GLU A 386 -2.23 27.84 13.35
CA GLU A 386 -1.34 26.83 12.76
C GLU A 386 -0.44 27.41 11.66
N TYR A 387 -0.99 28.33 10.86
CA TYR A 387 -0.28 29.02 9.78
C TYR A 387 0.85 29.89 10.34
N GLY A 388 0.57 30.78 11.29
CA GLY A 388 1.60 31.63 11.91
C GLY A 388 2.67 30.83 12.66
N ASN A 389 2.30 29.71 13.31
CA ASN A 389 3.26 28.79 13.91
C ASN A 389 4.27 28.24 12.88
N SER A 390 3.78 27.84 11.70
CA SER A 390 4.62 27.33 10.60
C SER A 390 5.55 28.41 10.03
N VAL A 391 5.04 29.64 9.87
CA VAL A 391 5.79 30.80 9.38
C VAL A 391 6.94 31.18 10.33
N ILE A 392 6.65 31.31 11.64
CA ILE A 392 7.64 31.64 12.66
C ILE A 392 8.71 30.54 12.74
N ARG A 393 8.29 29.27 12.70
CA ARG A 393 9.22 28.14 12.64
C ARG A 393 10.18 28.24 11.46
N THR A 394 9.68 28.62 10.28
CA THR A 394 10.49 28.75 9.06
C THR A 394 11.55 29.85 9.22
N ALA A 395 11.20 31.00 9.77
CA ALA A 395 12.14 32.09 10.05
C ALA A 395 13.22 31.69 11.08
N LEU A 396 12.82 31.03 12.18
CA LEU A 396 13.77 30.54 13.20
C LEU A 396 14.71 29.46 12.66
N VAL A 397 14.21 28.57 11.78
CA VAL A 397 15.04 27.56 11.10
C VAL A 397 16.07 28.23 10.18
N ALA A 398 15.74 29.32 9.50
CA ALA A 398 16.69 30.08 8.67
C ALA A 398 17.86 30.59 9.52
N GLN A 399 17.59 31.19 10.68
CA GLN A 399 18.62 31.64 11.63
C GLN A 399 19.44 30.47 12.18
N LYS A 400 18.76 29.42 12.65
CA LYS A 400 19.39 28.21 13.19
C LYS A 400 20.37 27.58 12.20
N THR A 401 20.03 27.54 10.91
CA THR A 401 20.87 26.94 9.86
C THR A 401 22.22 27.66 9.70
N GLN A 402 22.32 28.94 10.09
CA GLN A 402 23.58 29.68 10.03
C GLN A 402 24.59 29.23 11.09
N HIS A 403 24.10 28.84 12.27
CA HIS A 403 24.92 28.56 13.45
C HIS A 403 25.02 27.07 13.82
N ILE A 404 23.98 26.26 13.56
CA ILE A 404 23.88 24.87 14.05
C ILE A 404 25.07 23.98 13.64
N GLY A 405 25.65 24.23 12.48
CA GLY A 405 26.79 23.48 11.96
C GLY A 405 28.14 24.19 12.05
N SER A 406 28.19 25.38 12.67
CA SER A 406 29.35 26.28 12.59
C SER A 406 29.75 26.90 13.93
N SER A 407 28.79 27.27 14.78
CA SER A 407 29.04 27.98 16.04
C SER A 407 28.78 27.12 17.29
N LEU A 408 28.26 25.91 17.11
CA LEU A 408 27.95 24.97 18.19
C LEU A 408 28.53 23.60 17.86
N MET A 409 28.97 22.89 18.89
CA MET A 409 29.39 21.51 18.77
C MET A 409 28.76 20.65 19.88
N GLU A 410 28.53 19.38 19.59
CA GLU A 410 28.10 18.39 20.56
C GLU A 410 29.28 17.52 20.99
N LEU A 411 29.55 17.48 22.28
CA LEU A 411 30.48 16.57 22.91
C LEU A 411 29.84 15.16 22.93
N ASN A 412 30.10 14.40 21.88
CA ASN A 412 29.52 13.08 21.64
C ASN A 412 30.31 11.94 22.31
N VAL A 413 31.60 12.16 22.56
CA VAL A 413 32.47 11.25 23.31
C VAL A 413 33.10 12.03 24.45
N CYS A 414 32.89 11.57 25.68
CA CYS A 414 33.49 12.19 26.87
C CYS A 414 33.61 11.14 27.98
N GLY A 415 34.83 10.75 28.31
CA GLY A 415 35.05 9.74 29.33
C GLY A 415 36.52 9.55 29.66
N ALA A 416 36.77 9.16 30.91
CA ALA A 416 38.07 8.69 31.32
C ALA A 416 38.30 7.25 30.83
N ILE A 417 39.56 6.94 30.57
CA ILE A 417 40.03 5.58 30.35
C ILE A 417 40.43 5.00 31.72
N PRO A 418 39.94 3.80 32.09
CA PRO A 418 40.38 3.15 33.31
C PRO A 418 41.90 2.94 33.35
N PRO A 419 42.55 3.09 34.51
CA PRO A 419 41.96 3.30 35.85
C PRO A 419 41.68 4.78 36.23
N TYR A 420 41.91 5.76 35.35
CA TYR A 420 41.73 7.19 35.66
C TYR A 420 40.28 7.63 35.94
N ASN A 421 39.30 6.77 35.65
CA ASN A 421 37.91 6.98 36.05
C ASN A 421 37.76 7.08 37.58
N GLU A 422 38.60 6.37 38.35
CA GLU A 422 38.54 6.37 39.82
C GLU A 422 38.95 7.70 40.45
N ILE A 423 39.84 8.45 39.78
CA ILE A 423 40.27 9.80 40.17
C ILE A 423 39.44 10.92 39.52
N LEU A 424 38.22 10.62 39.03
CA LEU A 424 37.32 11.58 38.41
C LEU A 424 37.87 12.21 37.11
N GLY A 425 38.69 11.48 36.35
CA GLY A 425 39.20 11.92 35.04
C GLY A 425 38.09 12.32 34.06
N GLY A 426 36.90 11.71 34.15
CA GLY A 426 35.77 12.08 33.28
C GLY A 426 35.29 13.52 33.48
N LYS A 427 35.47 14.10 34.68
CA LYS A 427 35.18 15.52 34.95
C LYS A 427 36.23 16.43 34.34
N LEU A 428 37.50 16.03 34.37
CA LEU A 428 38.57 16.74 33.69
C LEU A 428 38.31 16.82 32.20
N VAL A 429 37.99 15.69 31.56
CA VAL A 429 37.65 15.62 30.13
C VAL A 429 36.50 16.58 29.79
N ALA A 430 35.43 16.61 30.60
CA ALA A 430 34.30 17.51 30.38
C ALA A 430 34.62 19.00 30.61
N LEU A 431 35.55 19.34 31.51
CA LEU A 431 36.05 20.71 31.69
C LEU A 431 36.94 21.14 30.52
N LEU A 432 37.86 20.26 30.09
CA LEU A 432 38.77 20.52 28.98
C LEU A 432 38.02 20.67 27.64
N ALA A 433 36.89 19.99 27.45
CA ALA A 433 36.03 20.19 26.29
C ALA A 433 35.47 21.63 26.17
N THR A 434 35.47 22.40 27.25
CA THR A 434 35.05 23.82 27.29
C THR A 434 36.23 24.80 27.40
N SER A 435 37.47 24.30 27.25
CA SER A 435 38.69 25.09 27.45
C SER A 435 38.98 26.08 26.30
N PRO A 436 39.83 27.09 26.54
CA PRO A 436 40.24 28.03 25.50
C PRO A 436 40.96 27.35 24.32
N GLN A 437 41.70 26.27 24.58
CA GLN A 437 42.39 25.50 23.52
C GLN A 437 41.40 24.89 22.53
N VAL A 438 40.26 24.37 22.99
CA VAL A 438 39.23 23.82 22.10
C VAL A 438 38.63 24.91 21.19
N ILE A 439 38.44 26.13 21.70
CA ILE A 439 37.94 27.28 20.93
C ILE A 439 38.97 27.67 19.85
N HIS A 440 40.25 27.75 20.25
CA HIS A 440 41.36 28.07 19.35
C HIS A 440 41.50 27.02 18.23
N ASP A 441 41.64 25.74 18.59
CA ASP A 441 41.85 24.63 17.66
C ASP A 441 40.68 24.50 16.67
N TYR A 442 39.45 24.72 17.13
CA TYR A 442 38.27 24.72 16.25
C TYR A 442 38.31 25.86 15.24
N LYS A 443 38.66 27.07 15.68
CA LYS A 443 38.74 28.25 14.82
C LYS A 443 39.83 28.07 13.76
N GLU A 444 41.01 27.62 14.16
CA GLU A 444 42.14 27.37 13.25
C GLU A 444 41.79 26.31 12.19
N ARG A 445 41.14 25.21 12.58
CA ARG A 445 40.80 24.12 11.65
C ARG A 445 39.73 24.47 10.63
N TYR A 446 38.78 25.37 10.97
CA TYR A 446 37.56 25.58 10.19
C TYR A 446 37.33 27.00 9.66
N SER A 447 38.12 28.01 10.05
CA SER A 447 37.93 29.39 9.57
C SER A 447 37.99 29.52 8.05
N ASN A 448 38.83 28.72 7.40
CA ASN A 448 39.11 28.80 5.96
C ASN A 448 38.47 27.65 5.17
N LYS A 449 37.50 26.93 5.74
CA LYS A 449 36.83 25.80 5.06
C LYS A 449 35.44 26.18 4.59
N ALA A 450 35.21 26.05 3.27
CA ALA A 450 33.90 26.27 2.67
C ALA A 450 32.87 25.24 3.17
N SER A 451 31.65 25.69 3.40
CA SER A 451 30.52 24.87 3.85
C SER A 451 29.87 24.20 2.66
N MET A 452 30.26 22.96 2.32
CA MET A 452 29.84 22.25 1.10
C MET A 452 28.33 22.36 0.79
N ILE A 453 27.43 22.07 1.73
CA ILE A 453 25.98 22.13 1.48
C ILE A 453 25.53 23.57 1.19
N ALA A 454 26.01 24.54 1.97
CA ALA A 454 25.67 25.95 1.78
C ALA A 454 26.21 26.48 0.45
N SER A 455 27.43 26.07 0.07
CA SER A 455 28.00 26.45 -1.22
C SER A 455 27.17 25.92 -2.39
N ARG A 456 26.69 24.68 -2.32
CA ARG A 456 25.86 24.07 -3.37
C ARG A 456 24.46 24.67 -3.42
N ILE A 457 23.93 25.16 -2.31
CA ILE A 457 22.65 25.89 -2.28
C ILE A 457 22.82 27.30 -2.88
N LYS A 458 23.94 27.99 -2.60
CA LYS A 458 24.23 29.35 -3.09
C LYS A 458 24.85 29.41 -4.49
N GLY A 459 25.37 28.30 -5.01
CA GLY A 459 26.07 28.25 -6.30
C GLY A 459 27.51 28.80 -6.27
N GLU A 460 28.03 29.22 -5.11
CA GLU A 460 29.37 29.75 -4.90
C GLU A 460 29.94 29.32 -3.54
N ASP A 461 31.23 29.49 -3.28
CA ASP A 461 31.83 29.08 -2.01
C ASP A 461 31.37 29.93 -0.82
N VAL A 462 30.73 29.28 0.17
CA VAL A 462 30.21 29.92 1.38
C VAL A 462 31.08 29.57 2.59
N PHE A 463 31.72 30.57 3.17
CA PHE A 463 32.48 30.44 4.42
C PHE A 463 31.63 30.88 5.61
N ARG A 464 31.41 29.98 6.58
CA ARG A 464 30.62 30.25 7.79
C ARG A 464 31.56 30.59 8.95
N PRO A 465 31.15 31.48 9.88
CA PRO A 465 31.97 31.82 11.05
C PRO A 465 32.33 30.56 11.86
N ALA A 466 33.60 30.44 12.24
CA ALA A 466 34.13 29.31 13.02
C ALA A 466 34.24 29.67 14.51
N ASP A 467 33.26 30.40 15.03
CA ASP A 467 33.24 30.87 16.42
C ASP A 467 32.47 29.86 17.30
N LEU A 468 33.20 29.02 18.04
CA LEU A 468 32.61 28.03 18.94
C LEU A 468 32.10 28.70 20.23
N VAL A 469 30.79 28.93 20.34
CA VAL A 469 30.19 29.67 21.46
C VAL A 469 29.39 28.78 22.43
N TYR A 470 29.16 27.52 22.07
CA TYR A 470 28.35 26.60 22.86
C TYR A 470 28.79 25.15 22.65
N VAL A 471 28.84 24.38 23.75
CA VAL A 471 29.03 22.93 23.72
C VAL A 471 27.83 22.23 24.34
N GLY A 472 27.15 21.39 23.56
CA GLY A 472 26.07 20.52 24.03
C GLY A 472 26.58 19.12 24.35
N THR A 473 25.86 18.35 25.16
CA THR A 473 26.07 16.90 25.26
C THR A 473 24.80 16.19 25.69
N THR A 474 24.70 14.90 25.37
CA THR A 474 23.65 14.01 25.88
C THR A 474 24.27 12.92 26.74
N SER A 475 23.79 12.77 27.96
CA SER A 475 24.24 11.69 28.85
C SER A 475 23.89 10.31 28.28
N LEU A 476 24.72 9.30 28.56
CA LEU A 476 24.44 7.93 28.14
C LEU A 476 23.19 7.34 28.85
N TYR A 477 22.96 7.75 30.10
CA TYR A 477 21.89 7.25 30.95
C TYR A 477 21.08 8.41 31.51
N TYR A 478 19.75 8.29 31.50
CA TYR A 478 18.89 9.25 32.20
C TYR A 478 18.99 9.16 33.73
N VAL A 479 19.47 8.01 34.27
CA VAL A 479 19.66 7.78 35.71
C VAL A 479 21.13 7.88 36.10
N GLY A 480 21.43 8.63 37.16
CA GLY A 480 22.74 8.62 37.82
C GLY A 480 23.89 9.22 36.99
N SER A 481 23.62 10.25 36.18
CA SER A 481 24.63 11.04 35.47
C SER A 481 25.32 12.02 36.44
N SER A 482 26.44 11.64 37.05
CA SER A 482 27.20 12.49 37.99
C SER A 482 28.32 13.31 37.34
N GLN A 483 28.66 13.03 36.07
CA GLN A 483 29.81 13.62 35.38
C GLN A 483 29.66 15.12 35.13
N TYR A 484 28.51 15.55 34.61
CA TYR A 484 28.24 16.96 34.28
C TYR A 484 27.58 17.74 35.43
N ASN A 485 27.05 17.05 36.45
CA ASN A 485 26.34 17.69 37.54
C ASN A 485 27.28 18.57 38.38
N ARG A 486 26.89 19.84 38.59
CA ARG A 486 27.65 20.84 39.36
C ARG A 486 29.06 21.11 38.81
N LEU A 487 29.30 20.82 37.54
CA LEU A 487 30.57 21.08 36.88
C LEU A 487 30.58 22.52 36.33
N ARG A 488 31.51 23.34 36.83
CA ARG A 488 31.70 24.73 36.39
C ARG A 488 33.16 25.15 36.38
N ILE A 489 33.48 26.12 35.53
CA ILE A 489 34.72 26.90 35.54
C ILE A 489 34.35 28.29 36.08
N PRO A 490 34.85 28.68 37.28
CA PRO A 490 34.56 30.00 37.84
C PRO A 490 35.13 31.13 36.97
N GLY A 491 34.34 32.16 36.67
CA GLY A 491 34.78 33.32 35.89
C GLY A 491 35.94 34.07 36.55
N LYS A 492 35.97 34.08 37.90
CA LYS A 492 37.07 34.65 38.71
C LYS A 492 38.46 34.10 38.38
N LEU A 493 38.53 32.90 37.78
CA LEU A 493 39.78 32.26 37.38
C LEU A 493 40.40 32.93 36.14
N PHE A 494 39.60 33.73 35.43
CA PHE A 494 39.92 34.43 34.18
C PHE A 494 39.60 35.93 34.23
N ASP A 495 39.44 36.51 35.43
CA ASP A 495 39.04 37.92 35.62
C ASP A 495 37.72 38.28 34.89
N SER A 496 36.78 37.33 34.85
CA SER A 496 35.46 37.45 34.23
C SER A 496 34.33 37.29 35.24
N ASP A 497 33.24 38.02 35.06
CA ASP A 497 32.00 37.85 35.85
C ASP A 497 31.15 36.65 35.37
N PHE A 498 31.60 35.94 34.33
CA PHE A 498 30.85 34.85 33.70
C PHE A 498 31.41 33.47 34.06
N ASP A 499 30.61 32.64 34.72
CA ASP A 499 30.92 31.23 35.00
C ASP A 499 30.53 30.36 33.78
N VAL A 500 31.46 29.51 33.32
CA VAL A 500 31.12 28.45 32.34
C VAL A 500 30.55 27.26 33.10
N VAL A 501 29.26 26.95 32.91
CA VAL A 501 28.55 25.92 33.68
C VAL A 501 27.93 24.90 32.74
N TRP A 502 28.10 23.61 33.05
CA TRP A 502 27.30 22.55 32.44
C TRP A 502 25.90 22.54 33.03
N LYS A 503 24.94 23.18 32.34
CA LYS A 503 23.54 23.29 32.75
C LYS A 503 22.73 22.11 32.23
N LYS A 504 21.94 21.48 33.10
CA LYS A 504 20.91 20.50 32.69
C LYS A 504 19.77 21.24 32.00
N LEU A 505 19.55 20.98 30.71
CA LEU A 505 18.52 21.65 29.91
C LEU A 505 17.20 20.88 29.88
N GLY A 506 17.25 19.56 29.95
CA GLY A 506 16.05 18.71 29.90
C GLY A 506 16.38 17.25 29.64
N MET A 507 15.42 16.51 29.09
CA MET A 507 15.59 15.12 28.68
C MET A 507 15.14 14.95 27.23
N THR A 508 15.88 14.15 26.45
CA THR A 508 15.46 13.77 25.10
C THR A 508 14.31 12.77 25.18
N ILE A 509 13.41 12.87 24.22
CA ILE A 509 12.57 11.73 23.81
C ILE A 509 13.48 10.89 22.92
N GLY A 510 13.60 9.59 23.16
CA GLY A 510 14.52 8.75 22.41
C GLY A 510 14.09 8.64 20.95
N PHE A 511 14.88 9.21 20.04
CA PHE A 511 14.76 9.04 18.60
C PHE A 511 16.13 8.63 18.08
N GLY A 512 16.19 7.55 17.29
CA GLY A 512 17.46 7.05 16.77
C GLY A 512 17.42 5.59 16.36
N THR A 513 18.42 5.15 15.61
CA THR A 513 18.46 3.84 14.95
C THR A 513 19.34 2.81 15.67
N MET A 514 19.82 3.11 16.87
CA MET A 514 20.75 2.22 17.59
C MET A 514 20.13 0.88 17.96
N HIS A 515 18.80 0.84 18.15
CA HIS A 515 18.06 -0.36 18.48
C HIS A 515 17.71 -1.22 17.25
N ILE A 516 17.93 -0.70 16.04
CA ILE A 516 17.70 -1.43 14.79
C ILE A 516 19.01 -2.13 14.40
N SER A 517 18.97 -3.45 14.26
CA SER A 517 20.12 -4.25 13.87
C SER A 517 20.52 -4.04 12.39
N LYS A 518 21.74 -4.43 12.03
CA LYS A 518 22.17 -4.46 10.62
C LYS A 518 21.33 -5.44 9.81
N ALA A 519 20.96 -6.57 10.42
CA ALA A 519 20.05 -7.58 9.87
C ALA A 519 18.71 -6.99 9.40
N THR A 520 18.07 -6.22 10.28
CA THR A 520 16.81 -5.54 9.99
C THR A 520 16.99 -4.50 8.90
N THR A 521 18.08 -3.71 8.97
CA THR A 521 18.38 -2.69 7.94
C THR A 521 18.49 -3.33 6.55
N LEU A 522 19.24 -4.42 6.42
CA LEU A 522 19.41 -5.15 5.15
C LEU A 522 18.10 -5.79 4.67
N SER A 523 17.30 -6.32 5.58
CA SER A 523 15.99 -6.93 5.27
C SER A 523 14.98 -5.88 4.80
N LEU A 524 14.93 -4.72 5.47
CA LEU A 524 14.10 -3.58 5.09
C LEU A 524 14.50 -3.08 3.70
N THR A 525 15.80 -2.89 3.44
CA THR A 525 16.28 -2.53 2.11
C THR A 525 15.83 -3.56 1.07
N GLU A 526 16.06 -4.87 1.29
CA GLU A 526 15.66 -5.89 0.31
C GLU A 526 14.15 -5.91 0.04
N ALA A 527 13.32 -5.61 1.04
CA ALA A 527 11.86 -5.57 0.91
C ALA A 527 11.32 -4.31 0.20
N THR A 528 12.03 -3.18 0.26
CA THR A 528 11.58 -1.89 -0.30
C THR A 528 12.32 -1.48 -1.57
N SER A 529 13.30 -2.26 -2.03
CA SER A 529 14.17 -1.81 -3.12
C SER A 529 13.53 -1.88 -4.51
N ASP A 530 12.48 -2.69 -4.78
CA ASP A 530 11.89 -2.84 -6.13
C ASP A 530 12.91 -2.81 -7.31
N GLY A 531 14.11 -3.37 -7.10
CA GLY A 531 15.20 -3.37 -8.09
C GLY A 531 16.31 -2.30 -7.92
N TYR A 532 16.14 -1.23 -7.14
CA TYR A 532 17.18 -0.19 -6.92
C TYR A 532 17.13 0.46 -5.51
N ASN A 533 18.28 0.93 -5.02
CA ASN A 533 18.33 1.60 -3.71
C ASN A 533 17.83 3.05 -3.81
N ARG A 534 16.64 3.34 -3.28
CA ARG A 534 16.07 4.70 -3.22
C ARG A 534 16.78 5.62 -2.22
N ILE A 535 17.47 5.04 -1.23
CA ILE A 535 18.12 5.79 -0.13
C ILE A 535 19.62 5.59 -0.22
N ASN A 536 20.31 6.68 -0.51
CA ASN A 536 21.76 6.70 -0.65
C ASN A 536 22.42 7.40 0.54
N HIS A 537 23.70 7.12 0.72
CA HIS A 537 24.53 7.73 1.76
C HIS A 537 25.11 9.11 1.36
N VAL A 538 24.46 9.79 0.40
CA VAL A 538 24.95 11.07 -0.14
C VAL A 538 24.88 12.17 0.91
N PHE A 539 25.96 12.93 1.03
CA PHE A 539 26.04 14.04 1.95
C PHE A 539 25.03 15.15 1.59
N GLY A 540 24.25 15.58 2.59
CA GLY A 540 23.25 16.64 2.44
C GLY A 540 21.81 16.18 2.21
N GLU A 541 21.51 14.88 2.05
CA GLU A 541 20.13 14.39 1.83
C GLU A 541 19.19 14.43 3.05
N GLY A 542 19.69 14.83 4.22
CA GLY A 542 18.93 14.87 5.46
C GLY A 542 19.56 14.04 6.57
N ALA A 543 18.93 14.01 7.74
CA ALA A 543 19.43 13.26 8.89
C ALA A 543 19.44 11.74 8.62
N SER A 544 20.45 11.03 9.15
CA SER A 544 20.69 9.57 9.14
C SER A 544 20.00 8.77 8.00
N PRO A 545 20.75 8.24 7.01
CA PRO A 545 20.21 7.35 5.97
C PRO A 545 19.39 6.19 6.53
N LYS A 546 19.80 5.63 7.68
CA LYS A 546 19.11 4.53 8.36
C LYS A 546 17.74 4.96 8.92
N MET A 547 17.59 6.19 9.43
CA MET A 547 16.28 6.73 9.85
C MET A 547 15.35 6.93 8.66
N ARG A 548 15.88 7.44 7.54
CA ARG A 548 15.11 7.61 6.29
C ARG A 548 14.62 6.26 5.78
N LEU A 549 15.48 5.25 5.79
CA LEU A 549 15.12 3.88 5.41
C LEU A 549 14.02 3.35 6.31
N LEU A 550 14.19 3.42 7.63
CA LEU A 550 13.18 2.98 8.57
C LEU A 550 11.82 3.65 8.32
N THR A 551 11.81 4.98 8.16
CA THR A 551 10.56 5.74 7.94
C THR A 551 9.90 5.35 6.62
N MET A 552 10.68 5.17 5.54
CA MET A 552 10.18 4.75 4.24
C MET A 552 9.64 3.31 4.30
N SER A 553 10.41 2.38 4.87
CA SER A 553 10.03 0.98 4.98
C SER A 553 8.81 0.79 5.87
N ILE A 554 8.64 1.56 6.94
CA ILE A 554 7.40 1.51 7.74
C ILE A 554 6.18 1.94 6.91
N ARG A 555 6.28 3.00 6.11
CA ARG A 555 5.18 3.45 5.24
C ARG A 555 4.82 2.43 4.16
N GLU A 556 5.83 1.76 3.60
CA GLU A 556 5.64 0.75 2.54
C GLU A 556 5.19 -0.60 3.08
N LEU A 557 5.63 -0.99 4.27
CA LEU A 557 5.39 -2.31 4.85
C LEU A 557 4.24 -2.33 5.87
N LEU A 558 3.82 -1.19 6.43
CA LEU A 558 2.71 -1.11 7.39
C LEU A 558 1.57 -0.19 6.88
N GLU A 559 0.34 -0.52 7.25
CA GLU A 559 -0.87 0.30 7.13
C GLU A 559 -0.85 1.32 8.29
N SER A 560 -0.06 2.40 8.13
CA SER A 560 0.19 3.37 9.20
C SER A 560 0.09 4.80 8.70
N THR A 561 -0.35 5.72 9.56
CA THR A 561 -0.35 7.16 9.24
C THR A 561 1.08 7.72 9.25
N ASN A 562 1.25 8.92 8.69
CA ASN A 562 2.54 9.63 8.72
C ASN A 562 3.05 9.91 10.14
N GLU A 563 2.14 10.02 11.11
CA GLU A 563 2.49 10.20 12.52
C GLU A 563 2.94 8.88 13.15
N ASP A 564 2.19 7.80 12.92
CA ASP A 564 2.51 6.47 13.43
C ASP A 564 3.90 6.01 12.95
N SER A 565 4.22 6.28 11.67
CA SER A 565 5.53 6.00 11.08
C SER A 565 6.68 6.71 11.83
N LYS A 566 6.47 7.95 12.27
CA LYS A 566 7.46 8.70 13.07
C LYS A 566 7.55 8.15 14.48
N ASP A 567 6.44 7.70 15.04
CA ASP A 567 6.40 7.17 16.39
C ASP A 567 7.15 5.84 16.50
N PHE A 568 7.04 4.94 15.53
CA PHE A 568 7.85 3.70 15.47
C PHE A 568 9.36 3.96 15.37
N SER A 569 9.80 5.17 15.04
CA SER A 569 11.21 5.55 15.07
C SER A 569 11.72 5.96 16.47
N LYS A 570 10.82 6.01 17.46
CA LYS A 570 11.12 6.30 18.86
C LYS A 570 11.66 5.07 19.60
N HIS A 571 12.42 5.33 20.66
CA HIS A 571 12.88 4.33 21.60
C HIS A 571 12.80 4.86 23.04
N ALA A 572 12.73 3.95 24.01
CA ALA A 572 12.61 4.32 25.43
C ALA A 572 13.92 4.89 26.03
N MET A 573 15.06 4.85 25.32
CA MET A 573 16.33 5.39 25.86
C MET A 573 16.34 6.94 25.91
N SER A 574 15.70 7.52 26.91
CA SER A 574 15.82 8.95 27.21
C SER A 574 17.24 9.29 27.70
N ARG A 575 17.70 10.49 27.38
CA ARG A 575 19.01 11.00 27.78
C ARG A 575 18.85 12.39 28.39
N ILE A 576 19.58 12.69 29.45
CA ILE A 576 19.66 14.08 29.95
C ILE A 576 20.48 14.91 28.95
N VAL A 577 19.94 16.05 28.55
CA VAL A 577 20.61 17.05 27.71
C VAL A 577 21.31 18.06 28.62
N TYR A 578 22.60 18.28 28.38
CA TYR A 578 23.38 19.33 29.03
C TYR A 578 23.92 20.33 27.99
N GLY A 579 24.17 21.56 28.44
CA GLY A 579 24.74 22.63 27.63
C GLY A 579 25.68 23.51 28.43
N ALA A 580 26.74 23.98 27.79
CA ALA A 580 27.70 24.95 28.33
C ALA A 580 27.88 26.11 27.35
N CYS A 581 27.61 27.34 27.81
CA CYS A 581 27.88 28.56 27.06
C CYS A 581 29.34 28.98 27.27
N LEU A 582 30.06 29.28 26.18
CA LEU A 582 31.46 29.69 26.21
C LEU A 582 31.64 31.22 26.12
N ALA A 583 30.56 31.97 25.94
CA ALA A 583 30.55 33.43 25.90
C ALA A 583 29.40 33.99 26.75
N SER A 584 29.59 35.18 27.31
CA SER A 584 28.55 35.84 28.12
C SER A 584 27.31 36.22 27.31
N ASN A 585 27.49 36.47 26.01
CA ASN A 585 26.43 36.79 25.04
C ASN A 585 26.12 35.63 24.07
N THR A 586 26.38 34.36 24.44
CA THR A 586 26.13 33.19 23.57
C THR A 586 24.72 33.21 22.96
N LEU A 587 23.68 33.45 23.77
CA LEU A 587 22.28 33.42 23.28
C LEU A 587 21.99 34.54 22.29
N ASP A 588 22.44 35.76 22.57
CA ASP A 588 22.23 36.92 21.69
C ASP A 588 22.97 36.75 20.36
N TYR A 589 24.19 36.19 20.38
CA TYR A 589 24.93 35.88 19.16
C TYR A 589 24.21 34.82 18.32
N LEU A 590 23.74 33.72 18.93
CA LEU A 590 23.03 32.65 18.22
C LEU A 590 21.67 33.08 17.66
N MET A 591 21.03 34.07 18.29
CA MET A 591 19.82 34.72 17.81
C MET A 591 20.12 35.90 16.87
N GLY A 592 21.37 36.16 16.48
CA GLY A 592 21.71 37.24 15.55
C GLY A 592 21.44 38.65 16.10
N LYS A 593 21.33 38.81 17.43
CA LYS A 593 21.23 40.10 18.13
C LYS A 593 22.61 40.74 18.39
N ALA A 594 23.67 39.93 18.37
CA ALA A 594 25.06 40.37 18.51
C ALA A 594 25.92 39.86 17.34
N GLU A 595 26.83 40.70 16.83
CA GLU A 595 27.69 40.36 15.68
C GLU A 595 28.91 39.51 16.04
N ALA A 596 29.39 39.57 17.29
CA ALA A 596 30.58 38.84 17.75
C ALA A 596 30.43 38.28 19.18
N PRO A 597 31.05 37.12 19.49
CA PRO A 597 31.02 36.54 20.82
C PRO A 597 32.01 37.20 21.79
N LYS A 598 31.59 37.32 23.06
CA LYS A 598 32.41 37.79 24.19
C LYS A 598 32.81 36.60 25.06
N TYR A 599 33.93 35.97 24.75
CA TYR A 599 34.44 34.80 25.47
C TYR A 599 34.81 35.10 26.92
N TYR A 600 34.78 34.07 27.78
CA TYR A 600 35.15 34.18 29.20
C TYR A 600 36.66 34.33 29.45
N THR A 601 37.47 34.26 28.39
CA THR A 601 38.94 34.23 28.43
C THR A 601 39.51 34.89 27.17
N ASP A 602 40.78 35.27 27.24
CA ASP A 602 41.58 35.60 26.04
C ASP A 602 41.93 34.31 25.28
N VAL A 603 41.36 34.13 24.10
CA VAL A 603 41.57 32.94 23.25
C VAL A 603 42.98 32.89 22.66
N GLN A 604 43.70 34.01 22.60
CA GLN A 604 45.09 34.02 22.11
C GLN A 604 46.06 33.37 23.11
N LYS A 605 45.75 33.43 24.41
CA LYS A 605 46.52 32.80 25.49
C LYS A 605 45.95 31.45 25.89
N TYR A 606 45.57 30.64 24.91
CA TYR A 606 44.80 29.41 25.14
C TYR A 606 45.54 28.36 25.97
N GLN A 607 46.86 28.25 25.86
CA GLN A 607 47.67 27.28 26.61
C GLN A 607 47.65 27.57 28.12
N ASP A 608 47.88 28.83 28.49
CA ASP A 608 47.83 29.26 29.90
C ASP A 608 46.42 29.12 30.48
N GLY A 609 45.41 29.50 29.69
CA GLY A 609 44.01 29.34 30.09
C GLY A 609 43.59 27.88 30.28
N THR A 610 44.09 26.96 29.47
CA THR A 610 43.82 25.52 29.62
C THR A 610 44.54 24.94 30.83
N LYS A 611 45.78 25.37 31.10
CA LYS A 611 46.54 24.99 32.30
C LYS A 611 45.83 25.42 33.58
N LYS A 612 45.31 26.66 33.62
CA LYS A 612 44.47 27.17 34.71
C LYS A 612 43.27 26.27 35.03
N ILE A 613 42.62 25.69 34.02
CA ILE A 613 41.50 24.73 34.20
C ILE A 613 42.00 23.40 34.78
N ILE A 614 43.15 22.91 34.33
CA ILE A 614 43.78 21.69 34.85
C ILE A 614 44.14 21.87 36.33
N ASP A 615 44.77 22.98 36.69
CA ASP A 615 45.14 23.31 38.08
C ASP A 615 43.90 23.44 38.99
N TYR A 616 42.81 23.99 38.46
CA TYR A 616 41.52 24.01 39.14
C TYR A 616 40.95 22.61 39.38
N TRP A 617 41.02 21.71 38.40
CA TRP A 617 40.61 20.32 38.59
C TRP A 617 41.49 19.58 39.59
N THR A 618 42.81 19.77 39.53
CA THR A 618 43.79 19.15 40.41
C THR A 618 43.54 19.54 41.87
N SER A 619 43.36 20.84 42.14
CA SER A 619 43.10 21.34 43.51
C SER A 619 41.72 20.95 44.04
N ARG A 620 40.67 21.06 43.21
CA ARG A 620 39.29 20.87 43.66
C ARG A 620 38.86 19.40 43.69
N TRP A 621 39.16 18.64 42.64
CA TRP A 621 38.63 17.30 42.46
C TRP A 621 39.66 16.24 42.81
N LEU A 622 40.87 16.30 42.25
CA LEU A 622 41.91 15.29 42.51
C LEU A 622 42.32 15.31 43.98
N GLY A 623 42.70 16.48 44.52
CA GLY A 623 43.10 16.61 45.93
C GLY A 623 42.05 16.10 46.91
N SER A 624 40.77 16.45 46.70
CA SER A 624 39.67 15.93 47.54
C SER A 624 39.42 14.43 47.35
N ARG A 625 39.69 13.88 46.16
CA ARG A 625 39.42 12.48 45.83
C ARG A 625 40.45 11.53 46.45
N LEU A 626 41.71 11.97 46.60
CA LEU A 626 42.77 11.16 47.23
C LEU A 626 42.48 10.81 48.69
N ASN A 627 41.63 11.58 49.38
CA ASN A 627 41.19 11.25 50.74
C ASN A 627 40.16 10.09 50.81
N TYR A 628 39.75 9.52 49.67
CA TYR A 628 38.80 8.41 49.62
C TYR A 628 39.52 7.07 49.43
N ASP A 629 39.90 6.42 50.52
CA ASP A 629 40.73 5.20 50.52
C ASP A 629 40.29 4.09 49.56
N PRO A 630 38.98 3.82 49.33
CA PRO A 630 38.55 2.78 48.39
C PRO A 630 38.96 2.99 46.93
N ILE A 631 39.49 4.16 46.53
CA ILE A 631 40.03 4.33 45.16
C ILE A 631 41.30 3.51 44.96
N TYR A 632 42.18 3.41 45.96
CA TYR A 632 43.51 2.81 45.78
C TYR A 632 43.39 1.32 45.46
N GLN A 633 42.57 0.61 46.22
CA GLN A 633 42.28 -0.80 45.94
C GLN A 633 41.62 -0.98 44.56
N ARG A 634 40.64 -0.13 44.20
CA ARG A 634 39.96 -0.22 42.90
C ARG A 634 40.87 0.09 41.72
N ILE A 635 41.88 0.93 41.91
CA ILE A 635 42.92 1.20 40.91
C ILE A 635 43.87 0.01 40.78
N ARG A 636 44.28 -0.61 41.90
CA ARG A 636 45.10 -1.84 41.90
C ARG A 636 44.39 -3.04 41.29
N ASP A 637 43.09 -3.18 41.54
CA ASP A 637 42.24 -4.27 41.02
C ASP A 637 41.96 -4.14 39.49
N PHE A 638 42.43 -3.07 38.85
CA PHE A 638 42.22 -2.87 37.42
C PHE A 638 43.00 -3.89 36.59
N ASP A 639 42.28 -4.82 35.97
CA ASP A 639 42.84 -5.79 35.04
C ASP A 639 43.07 -5.17 33.65
N LYS A 640 44.35 -4.86 33.37
CA LYS A 640 44.81 -4.33 32.09
C LYS A 640 44.62 -5.32 30.93
N GLU A 641 44.83 -6.62 31.14
CA GLU A 641 44.67 -7.65 30.12
C GLU A 641 43.19 -7.83 29.74
N GLY A 642 42.30 -7.80 30.73
CA GLY A 642 40.84 -7.87 30.56
C GLY A 642 40.25 -6.64 29.86
N PHE A 643 40.94 -5.48 29.90
CA PHE A 643 40.53 -4.26 29.22
C PHE A 643 40.76 -4.31 27.70
N LEU A 644 41.72 -5.13 27.22
CA LEU A 644 41.98 -5.31 25.79
C LEU A 644 40.79 -5.99 25.08
N VAL A 645 40.41 -5.45 23.93
CA VAL A 645 39.20 -5.90 23.21
C VAL A 645 39.44 -7.11 22.32
N GLY A 646 40.68 -7.45 21.97
CA GLY A 646 41.01 -8.63 21.16
C GLY A 646 40.51 -9.95 21.74
N ASN A 647 40.42 -10.04 23.08
CA ASN A 647 39.90 -11.21 23.79
C ASN A 647 38.39 -11.43 23.58
N GLN A 648 37.65 -10.38 23.19
CA GLN A 648 36.18 -10.40 23.05
C GLN A 648 35.71 -10.82 21.65
N VAL A 649 36.61 -10.88 20.67
CA VAL A 649 36.29 -11.18 19.25
C VAL A 649 36.20 -12.70 18.99
N LYS A 650 36.78 -13.55 19.85
CA LYS A 650 36.94 -15.00 19.59
C LYS A 650 35.69 -15.87 19.85
N LYS A 651 34.54 -15.29 20.22
CA LYS A 651 33.32 -16.05 20.60
C LYS A 651 32.23 -15.95 19.53
N ASP A 652 31.92 -17.11 18.94
CA ASP A 652 30.69 -17.51 18.23
C ASP A 652 30.42 -17.12 16.76
N LYS A 653 29.69 -18.05 16.12
CA LYS A 653 29.34 -18.11 14.69
C LYS A 653 28.24 -17.10 14.31
N GLU A 654 28.47 -16.48 13.17
CA GLU A 654 27.69 -15.43 12.51
C GLU A 654 26.22 -15.80 12.25
N TRP A 655 25.33 -14.83 12.44
CA TRP A 655 24.17 -14.70 11.55
C TRP A 655 24.63 -14.00 10.27
N VAL A 656 24.58 -14.70 9.13
CA VAL A 656 24.97 -14.16 7.82
C VAL A 656 23.72 -13.80 7.03
N PHE A 657 23.54 -12.52 6.72
CA PHE A 657 22.47 -12.08 5.83
C PHE A 657 22.63 -12.72 4.45
N LYS A 658 21.67 -13.57 4.08
CA LYS A 658 21.55 -14.14 2.73
C LYS A 658 20.33 -13.54 2.06
N LYS A 659 20.52 -12.99 0.86
CA LYS A 659 19.41 -12.54 0.02
C LYS A 659 18.50 -13.71 -0.30
N LEU A 660 17.20 -13.51 -0.20
CA LEU A 660 16.23 -14.55 -0.54
C LEU A 660 16.28 -14.76 -2.06
N LYS A 661 16.35 -16.01 -2.48
CA LYS A 661 16.41 -16.39 -3.89
C LYS A 661 15.11 -17.07 -4.31
N GLU A 662 14.81 -16.97 -5.61
CA GLU A 662 13.74 -17.75 -6.22
C GLU A 662 14.13 -19.21 -6.35
N VAL A 663 13.12 -20.08 -6.36
CA VAL A 663 13.28 -21.49 -6.68
C VAL A 663 13.55 -21.62 -8.17
N SER A 664 14.62 -22.34 -8.53
CA SER A 664 15.13 -22.42 -9.90
C SER A 664 14.35 -23.35 -10.82
N HIS A 665 13.48 -24.22 -10.30
CA HIS A 665 12.83 -25.26 -11.10
C HIS A 665 11.31 -25.25 -10.94
N MET A 666 10.62 -25.00 -12.05
CA MET A 666 9.18 -25.18 -12.22
C MET A 666 8.95 -26.28 -13.26
N PRO A 667 7.86 -27.07 -13.16
CA PRO A 667 7.51 -28.01 -14.22
C PRO A 667 7.41 -27.26 -15.55
N VAL A 668 8.13 -27.77 -16.56
CA VAL A 668 8.18 -27.24 -17.92
C VAL A 668 6.91 -27.67 -18.65
N ASN A 669 6.32 -26.79 -19.46
CA ASN A 669 5.13 -27.11 -20.25
C ASN A 669 5.45 -28.28 -21.20
N ASP A 670 4.58 -29.29 -21.26
CA ASP A 670 4.69 -30.38 -22.22
C ASP A 670 4.34 -29.87 -23.64
N ASP A 671 5.23 -30.09 -24.60
CA ASP A 671 5.05 -29.73 -26.02
C ASP A 671 3.84 -30.45 -26.64
N LYS A 672 3.39 -31.56 -26.06
CA LYS A 672 2.23 -32.34 -26.52
C LYS A 672 0.87 -31.75 -26.10
N LYS A 673 0.82 -30.68 -25.26
CA LYS A 673 -0.41 -30.04 -24.76
C LYS A 673 -1.42 -31.01 -24.11
N VAL A 674 -0.93 -32.00 -23.36
CA VAL A 674 -1.76 -32.94 -22.58
C VAL A 674 -1.83 -32.48 -21.10
N GLY A 675 -2.70 -33.07 -20.30
CA GLY A 675 -2.71 -32.89 -18.84
C GLY A 675 -3.04 -31.45 -18.39
N LEU A 676 -2.13 -30.83 -17.64
CA LEU A 676 -2.34 -29.50 -17.04
C LEU A 676 -2.44 -28.42 -18.12
N GLN A 677 -1.62 -28.54 -19.17
CA GLN A 677 -1.57 -27.57 -20.24
C GLN A 677 -2.88 -27.57 -21.05
N PHE A 678 -3.48 -28.74 -21.22
CA PHE A 678 -4.76 -28.90 -21.89
C PHE A 678 -5.88 -28.08 -21.23
N ILE A 679 -6.04 -28.20 -19.90
CA ILE A 679 -7.06 -27.45 -19.15
C ILE A 679 -6.77 -25.94 -19.13
N ARG A 680 -5.49 -25.55 -19.00
CA ARG A 680 -5.10 -24.13 -18.98
C ARG A 680 -5.46 -23.41 -20.29
N ASP A 681 -5.31 -24.08 -21.42
CA ASP A 681 -5.47 -23.50 -22.75
C ASP A 681 -6.95 -23.30 -23.17
N PHE A 682 -7.92 -23.73 -22.36
CA PHE A 682 -9.34 -23.36 -22.55
C PHE A 682 -9.56 -21.85 -22.47
N TYR A 683 -8.75 -21.15 -21.67
CA TYR A 683 -8.77 -19.70 -21.59
C TYR A 683 -7.75 -19.10 -22.57
N ARG A 684 -8.24 -18.57 -23.70
CA ARG A 684 -7.46 -17.86 -24.75
C ARG A 684 -6.36 -18.69 -25.47
N GLY A 685 -6.29 -20.00 -25.25
CA GLY A 685 -5.36 -20.91 -25.93
C GLY A 685 -5.98 -21.60 -27.16
N THR A 686 -5.15 -22.40 -27.84
CA THR A 686 -5.50 -23.12 -29.10
C THR A 686 -6.32 -24.38 -28.89
N SER A 687 -6.32 -24.95 -27.67
CA SER A 687 -7.15 -26.10 -27.25
C SER A 687 -8.65 -25.82 -27.23
N ALA A 688 -9.03 -24.58 -27.56
CA ALA A 688 -10.39 -24.10 -27.55
C ALA A 688 -11.20 -24.51 -28.80
N TYR A 689 -10.62 -25.26 -29.74
CA TYR A 689 -11.29 -25.80 -30.94
C TYR A 689 -11.36 -27.33 -30.84
N ALA A 690 -12.56 -27.87 -30.66
CA ALA A 690 -12.79 -29.31 -30.56
C ALA A 690 -12.24 -30.07 -31.78
N ASP A 691 -12.23 -29.43 -32.97
CA ASP A 691 -11.87 -30.01 -34.27
C ASP A 691 -10.42 -30.53 -34.36
N HIS A 692 -9.53 -30.07 -33.48
CA HIS A 692 -8.11 -30.45 -33.46
C HIS A 692 -7.69 -31.26 -32.23
N VAL A 693 -8.64 -31.63 -31.37
CA VAL A 693 -8.40 -32.42 -30.15
C VAL A 693 -8.70 -33.90 -30.41
N ASP A 694 -7.86 -34.78 -29.87
CA ASP A 694 -8.01 -36.24 -29.95
C ASP A 694 -9.27 -36.72 -29.21
N GLU A 695 -9.89 -37.82 -29.67
CA GLU A 695 -11.16 -38.34 -29.13
C GLU A 695 -11.04 -38.74 -27.65
N GLU A 696 -9.88 -39.27 -27.25
CA GLU A 696 -9.61 -39.62 -25.86
C GLU A 696 -9.60 -38.36 -24.96
N LEU A 697 -8.96 -37.27 -25.41
CA LEU A 697 -8.89 -36.01 -24.67
C LEU A 697 -10.25 -35.30 -24.61
N LEU A 698 -11.05 -35.39 -25.68
CA LEU A 698 -12.42 -34.88 -25.73
C LEU A 698 -13.33 -35.57 -24.72
N SER A 699 -13.12 -36.88 -24.47
CA SER A 699 -13.90 -37.64 -23.49
C SER A 699 -13.69 -37.16 -22.04
N TYR A 700 -12.49 -36.67 -21.71
CA TYR A 700 -12.18 -36.21 -20.37
C TYR A 700 -12.90 -34.91 -19.97
N ILE A 701 -13.31 -34.09 -20.94
CA ILE A 701 -13.98 -32.79 -20.72
C ILE A 701 -15.45 -32.79 -21.13
N HIS A 702 -15.96 -33.91 -21.62
CA HIS A 702 -17.36 -34.04 -22.03
C HIS A 702 -18.31 -33.98 -20.83
N LEU A 703 -19.35 -33.17 -20.98
CA LEU A 703 -20.43 -33.00 -20.01
C LEU A 703 -21.64 -33.78 -20.52
N LYS A 704 -21.95 -34.90 -19.86
CA LYS A 704 -23.07 -35.76 -20.26
C LYS A 704 -24.37 -35.07 -19.90
N THR A 705 -25.21 -34.84 -20.90
CA THR A 705 -26.50 -34.17 -20.75
C THR A 705 -27.65 -34.98 -21.35
N LYS A 706 -28.89 -34.55 -21.09
CA LYS A 706 -30.09 -35.20 -21.66
C LYS A 706 -30.05 -35.25 -23.20
N LEU A 707 -29.36 -34.29 -23.84
CA LEU A 707 -29.16 -34.25 -25.27
C LEU A 707 -28.45 -35.49 -25.81
N ASP A 708 -27.46 -36.01 -25.08
CA ASP A 708 -26.68 -37.17 -25.50
C ASP A 708 -27.58 -38.42 -25.62
N ASP A 709 -28.39 -38.66 -24.61
CA ASP A 709 -29.34 -39.77 -24.60
C ASP A 709 -30.48 -39.54 -25.62
N ALA A 710 -30.91 -38.29 -25.83
CA ALA A 710 -31.96 -37.93 -26.79
C ALA A 710 -31.52 -38.13 -28.25
N VAL A 711 -30.28 -37.80 -28.60
CA VAL A 711 -29.71 -38.02 -29.95
C VAL A 711 -29.65 -39.53 -30.26
N ILE A 712 -29.18 -40.34 -29.30
CA ILE A 712 -29.13 -41.80 -29.46
C ILE A 712 -30.55 -42.39 -29.58
N ALA A 713 -31.49 -41.94 -28.76
CA ALA A 713 -32.87 -42.42 -28.79
C ALA A 713 -33.56 -42.08 -30.13
N ALA A 714 -33.34 -40.87 -30.66
CA ALA A 714 -33.85 -40.46 -31.97
C ALA A 714 -33.25 -41.29 -33.11
N ALA A 715 -31.93 -41.55 -33.08
CA ALA A 715 -31.26 -42.39 -34.07
C ALA A 715 -31.77 -43.84 -34.05
N LYS A 716 -31.99 -44.42 -32.86
CA LYS A 716 -32.59 -45.76 -32.70
C LYS A 716 -34.02 -45.84 -33.23
N ALA A 717 -34.75 -44.74 -33.19
CA ALA A 717 -36.11 -44.65 -33.73
C ALA A 717 -36.13 -44.45 -35.26
N GLY A 718 -34.98 -44.42 -35.93
CA GLY A 718 -34.89 -44.25 -37.39
C GLY A 718 -35.04 -42.81 -37.88
N LYS A 719 -34.95 -41.81 -36.98
CA LYS A 719 -35.14 -40.40 -37.33
C LYS A 719 -33.83 -39.74 -37.77
N ASP A 720 -33.93 -38.79 -38.69
CA ASP A 720 -32.82 -37.88 -39.01
C ASP A 720 -32.62 -36.88 -37.84
N ILE A 721 -31.37 -36.53 -37.54
CA ILE A 721 -31.01 -35.62 -36.44
C ILE A 721 -30.17 -34.46 -36.95
N VAL A 722 -30.61 -33.24 -36.64
CA VAL A 722 -29.89 -32.01 -37.01
C VAL A 722 -29.50 -31.25 -35.74
N LEU A 723 -28.21 -31.07 -35.52
CA LEU A 723 -27.68 -30.24 -34.44
C LEU A 723 -27.28 -28.87 -35.02
N THR A 724 -27.97 -27.81 -34.59
CA THR A 724 -27.73 -26.42 -35.01
C THR A 724 -27.48 -25.50 -33.82
N GLY A 725 -26.97 -24.29 -34.06
CA GLY A 725 -26.56 -23.34 -33.03
C GLY A 725 -25.38 -22.47 -33.44
N ASN A 726 -24.79 -21.75 -32.49
CA ASN A 726 -23.64 -20.85 -32.68
C ASN A 726 -22.29 -21.60 -32.53
N PRO A 727 -21.17 -21.01 -33.03
CA PRO A 727 -19.84 -21.53 -32.73
C PRO A 727 -19.58 -21.59 -31.21
N GLY A 728 -19.12 -22.74 -30.72
CA GLY A 728 -18.86 -22.96 -29.29
C GLY A 728 -19.97 -23.66 -28.49
N ASP A 729 -21.16 -23.86 -29.08
CA ASP A 729 -22.28 -24.57 -28.42
C ASP A 729 -22.10 -26.09 -28.31
N GLY A 730 -21.06 -26.65 -28.95
CA GLY A 730 -20.71 -28.07 -28.82
C GLY A 730 -21.36 -29.02 -29.82
N LYS A 731 -21.92 -28.53 -30.95
CA LYS A 731 -22.52 -29.37 -32.01
C LYS A 731 -21.60 -30.50 -32.48
N THR A 732 -20.44 -30.14 -33.01
CA THR A 732 -19.42 -31.09 -33.51
C THR A 732 -18.84 -31.93 -32.38
N HIS A 733 -18.68 -31.35 -31.18
CA HIS A 733 -18.18 -32.03 -29.99
C HIS A 733 -19.05 -33.25 -29.61
N ILE A 734 -20.38 -33.05 -29.54
CA ILE A 734 -21.32 -34.10 -29.15
C ILE A 734 -21.35 -35.21 -30.20
N ILE A 735 -21.46 -34.86 -31.49
CA ILE A 735 -21.52 -35.86 -32.56
C ILE A 735 -20.24 -36.71 -32.60
N ARG A 736 -19.05 -36.11 -32.43
CA ARG A 736 -17.79 -36.85 -32.42
C ARG A 736 -17.72 -37.90 -31.31
N LEU A 737 -18.22 -37.58 -30.10
CA LEU A 737 -18.24 -38.52 -28.99
C LEU A 737 -19.28 -39.63 -29.15
N LEU A 738 -20.42 -39.31 -29.77
CA LEU A 738 -21.48 -40.28 -30.02
C LEU A 738 -21.22 -41.12 -31.29
N LYS A 739 -20.30 -40.72 -32.16
CA LYS A 739 -20.04 -41.32 -33.48
C LYS A 739 -19.93 -42.86 -33.42
N ASN A 740 -19.06 -43.38 -32.55
CA ASN A 740 -18.85 -44.82 -32.42
C ASN A 740 -20.12 -45.55 -31.93
N GLN A 741 -20.95 -44.90 -31.11
CA GLN A 741 -22.23 -45.46 -30.66
C GLN A 741 -23.29 -45.41 -31.76
N LEU A 742 -23.29 -44.35 -32.57
CA LEU A 742 -24.22 -44.12 -33.69
C LEU A 742 -23.94 -45.06 -34.88
N GLU A 743 -22.67 -45.33 -35.17
CA GLU A 743 -22.24 -46.23 -36.26
C GLU A 743 -22.46 -47.71 -35.91
N ASN A 744 -22.49 -48.06 -34.62
CA ASN A 744 -22.71 -49.44 -34.14
C ASN A 744 -24.18 -49.75 -33.76
N LEU A 745 -25.13 -48.89 -34.13
CA LEU A 745 -26.55 -49.19 -33.95
C LEU A 745 -27.01 -50.35 -34.85
N SER A 746 -28.16 -50.97 -34.54
CA SER A 746 -28.77 -52.01 -35.37
C SER A 746 -29.01 -51.57 -36.82
N THR A 747 -29.23 -50.28 -37.02
CA THR A 747 -29.17 -49.57 -38.29
C THR A 747 -28.13 -48.46 -38.17
N PRO A 748 -26.92 -48.61 -38.76
CA PRO A 748 -25.85 -47.63 -38.65
C PRO A 748 -26.30 -46.25 -39.12
N ALA A 749 -26.07 -45.21 -38.32
CA ALA A 749 -26.34 -43.84 -38.73
C ALA A 749 -25.21 -43.29 -39.61
N ILE A 750 -25.56 -42.47 -40.60
CA ILE A 750 -24.59 -41.72 -41.42
C ILE A 750 -24.34 -40.38 -40.74
N VAL A 751 -23.07 -40.13 -40.39
CA VAL A 751 -22.68 -39.01 -39.52
C VAL A 751 -21.86 -37.96 -40.28
N GLU A 752 -22.31 -36.72 -40.27
CA GLU A 752 -21.61 -35.55 -40.82
C GLU A 752 -21.23 -34.54 -39.73
N LEU A 753 -19.92 -34.41 -39.48
CA LEU A 753 -19.36 -33.68 -38.35
C LEU A 753 -19.30 -32.16 -38.52
N ASP A 754 -19.11 -31.68 -39.75
CA ASP A 754 -19.15 -30.24 -40.04
C ASP A 754 -19.63 -29.97 -41.48
N ALA A 755 -20.91 -29.65 -41.59
CA ALA A 755 -21.54 -29.24 -42.85
C ALA A 755 -20.91 -27.98 -43.47
N SER A 756 -20.18 -27.17 -42.70
CA SER A 756 -19.60 -25.91 -43.20
C SER A 756 -18.43 -26.13 -44.17
N THR A 757 -17.85 -27.33 -44.18
CA THR A 757 -16.79 -27.75 -45.11
C THR A 757 -17.32 -28.31 -46.43
N LEU A 758 -18.64 -28.48 -46.53
CA LEU A 758 -19.32 -29.08 -47.68
C LEU A 758 -20.09 -28.01 -48.45
N SER A 759 -20.20 -28.19 -49.77
CA SER A 759 -21.11 -27.40 -50.60
C SER A 759 -22.57 -27.82 -50.34
N ASN A 760 -23.51 -26.92 -50.67
CA ASN A 760 -24.95 -27.22 -50.51
C ASN A 760 -25.37 -28.47 -51.29
N GLU A 761 -24.75 -28.72 -52.45
CA GLU A 761 -25.00 -29.89 -53.29
C GLU A 761 -24.50 -31.19 -52.62
N GLU A 762 -23.31 -31.17 -52.04
CA GLU A 762 -22.76 -32.33 -51.32
C GLU A 762 -23.60 -32.69 -50.09
N ILE A 763 -24.06 -31.69 -49.31
CA ILE A 763 -24.95 -31.92 -48.16
C ILE A 763 -26.24 -32.60 -48.61
N PHE A 764 -26.86 -32.11 -49.70
CA PHE A 764 -28.07 -32.69 -50.26
C PHE A 764 -27.84 -34.13 -50.75
N GLN A 765 -26.78 -34.39 -51.52
CA GLN A 765 -26.49 -35.71 -52.05
C GLN A 765 -26.26 -36.75 -50.95
N ARG A 766 -25.50 -36.38 -49.90
CA ARG A 766 -25.24 -37.28 -48.76
C ARG A 766 -26.48 -37.56 -47.93
N TRP A 767 -27.33 -36.56 -47.72
CA TRP A 767 -28.60 -36.73 -47.00
C TRP A 767 -29.61 -37.57 -47.81
N ASN A 768 -29.71 -37.34 -49.13
CA ASN A 768 -30.56 -38.13 -50.01
C ASN A 768 -30.13 -39.60 -50.06
N ARG A 769 -28.81 -39.86 -50.11
CA ARG A 769 -28.26 -41.21 -50.04
C ARG A 769 -28.62 -41.92 -48.73
N ALA A 770 -28.57 -41.22 -47.59
CA ALA A 770 -28.97 -41.78 -46.31
C ALA A 770 -30.46 -42.19 -46.27
N GLN A 771 -31.33 -41.40 -46.90
CA GLN A 771 -32.74 -41.75 -47.07
C GLN A 771 -32.95 -43.00 -47.94
N GLU A 772 -32.20 -43.13 -49.05
CA GLU A 772 -32.25 -44.30 -49.92
C GLU A 772 -31.80 -45.58 -49.20
N GLU A 773 -30.77 -45.47 -48.35
CA GLU A 773 -30.24 -46.56 -47.53
C GLU A 773 -31.09 -46.86 -46.27
N LYS A 774 -32.16 -46.09 -46.01
CA LYS A 774 -32.99 -46.13 -44.78
C LYS A 774 -32.17 -46.04 -43.49
N ALA A 775 -31.07 -45.29 -43.55
CA ALA A 775 -30.16 -45.06 -42.44
C ALA A 775 -30.46 -43.68 -41.80
N PRO A 776 -30.46 -43.55 -40.46
CA PRO A 776 -30.58 -42.25 -39.81
C PRO A 776 -29.45 -41.30 -40.22
N PHE A 777 -29.76 -40.07 -40.64
CA PHE A 777 -28.75 -39.06 -40.97
C PHE A 777 -28.52 -38.09 -39.80
N VAL A 778 -27.28 -37.99 -39.29
CA VAL A 778 -26.90 -37.12 -38.17
C VAL A 778 -25.94 -36.05 -38.63
N ILE A 779 -26.32 -34.77 -38.53
CA ILE A 779 -25.54 -33.66 -39.08
C ILE A 779 -25.38 -32.50 -38.09
N ALA A 780 -24.14 -32.02 -37.93
CA ALA A 780 -23.86 -30.72 -37.31
C ALA A 780 -23.81 -29.64 -38.39
N ILE A 781 -24.76 -28.70 -38.34
CA ILE A 781 -24.92 -27.65 -39.34
C ILE A 781 -25.24 -26.31 -38.68
N ASN A 782 -24.60 -25.23 -39.13
CA ASN A 782 -24.93 -23.89 -38.65
C ASN A 782 -26.25 -23.40 -39.26
N ALA A 783 -27.02 -22.60 -38.53
CA ALA A 783 -28.34 -22.11 -38.97
C ALA A 783 -28.33 -21.43 -40.34
N ALA A 784 -27.27 -20.65 -40.64
CA ALA A 784 -27.12 -19.99 -41.93
C ALA A 784 -26.86 -20.98 -43.09
N VAL A 785 -26.11 -22.05 -42.82
CA VAL A 785 -25.84 -23.11 -43.82
C VAL A 785 -27.12 -23.91 -44.06
N LEU A 786 -27.87 -24.25 -43.01
CA LEU A 786 -29.16 -24.93 -43.14
C LEU A 786 -30.15 -24.10 -43.98
N TYR A 787 -30.19 -22.78 -43.76
CA TYR A 787 -30.99 -21.86 -44.58
C TYR A 787 -30.53 -21.84 -46.05
N ALA A 788 -29.22 -21.79 -46.30
CA ALA A 788 -28.67 -21.80 -47.65
C ALA A 788 -29.00 -23.11 -48.40
N VAL A 789 -28.91 -24.26 -47.73
CA VAL A 789 -29.27 -25.56 -48.26
C VAL A 789 -30.78 -25.65 -48.54
N TYR A 790 -31.61 -25.14 -47.62
CA TYR A 790 -33.07 -25.05 -47.83
C TYR A 790 -33.44 -24.19 -49.05
N ASN A 791 -32.80 -23.04 -49.23
CA ASN A 791 -33.04 -22.17 -50.38
C ASN A 791 -32.64 -22.82 -51.71
N ALA A 792 -31.57 -23.62 -51.72
CA ALA A 792 -31.11 -24.35 -52.90
C ALA A 792 -32.01 -25.56 -53.23
N TYR A 793 -32.54 -26.26 -52.21
CA TYR A 793 -33.34 -27.48 -52.36
C TYR A 793 -34.64 -27.44 -51.54
N PRO A 794 -35.58 -26.52 -51.83
CA PRO A 794 -36.78 -26.29 -51.00
C PRO A 794 -37.80 -27.43 -51.05
N ASN A 795 -37.72 -28.30 -52.06
CA ASN A 795 -38.65 -29.41 -52.28
C ASN A 795 -38.22 -30.71 -51.59
N PHE A 796 -37.01 -30.77 -51.01
CA PHE A 796 -36.55 -31.95 -50.28
C PHE A 796 -37.13 -31.93 -48.86
N THR A 797 -38.04 -32.86 -48.58
CA THR A 797 -38.85 -32.90 -47.35
C THR A 797 -38.00 -32.84 -46.06
N PRO A 798 -36.90 -33.60 -45.89
CA PRO A 798 -36.09 -33.54 -44.67
C PRO A 798 -35.47 -32.17 -44.39
N ILE A 799 -34.92 -31.50 -45.41
CA ILE A 799 -34.33 -30.16 -45.25
C ILE A 799 -35.41 -29.12 -44.94
N LYS A 800 -36.57 -29.22 -45.60
CA LYS A 800 -37.72 -28.33 -45.34
C LYS A 800 -38.25 -28.48 -43.92
N GLU A 801 -38.39 -29.71 -43.43
CA GLU A 801 -38.80 -30.01 -42.06
C GLU A 801 -37.75 -29.55 -41.04
N ALA A 802 -36.46 -29.78 -41.32
CA ALA A 802 -35.36 -29.30 -40.47
C ALA A 802 -35.36 -27.77 -40.33
N TYR A 803 -35.46 -27.06 -41.46
CA TYR A 803 -35.50 -25.61 -41.45
C TYR A 803 -36.74 -25.07 -40.74
N SER A 804 -37.91 -25.69 -40.97
CA SER A 804 -39.15 -25.32 -40.27
C SER A 804 -39.05 -25.50 -38.75
N GLN A 805 -38.53 -26.63 -38.26
CA GLN A 805 -38.31 -26.86 -36.84
C GLN A 805 -37.32 -25.86 -36.23
N MET A 806 -36.26 -25.50 -36.94
CA MET A 806 -35.29 -24.50 -36.47
C MET A 806 -35.93 -23.10 -36.33
N VAL A 807 -36.69 -22.66 -37.35
CA VAL A 807 -37.36 -21.35 -37.35
C VAL A 807 -38.44 -21.26 -36.27
N HIS A 808 -39.17 -22.36 -36.05
CA HIS A 808 -40.22 -22.48 -35.04
C HIS A 808 -39.74 -23.20 -33.76
N SER A 809 -38.46 -23.05 -33.41
CA SER A 809 -37.86 -23.70 -32.23
C SER A 809 -38.49 -23.25 -30.91
N VAL A 810 -38.97 -22.01 -30.84
CA VAL A 810 -39.70 -21.47 -29.69
C VAL A 810 -41.17 -21.29 -30.05
N VAL A 811 -42.03 -22.01 -29.33
CA VAL A 811 -43.48 -22.02 -29.47
C VAL A 811 -44.16 -21.32 -28.28
N PHE A 812 -45.37 -20.84 -28.51
CA PHE A 812 -46.21 -20.14 -27.54
C PHE A 812 -47.56 -20.87 -27.45
N HIS A 813 -48.23 -20.83 -26.30
CA HIS A 813 -49.56 -21.44 -26.10
C HIS A 813 -49.62 -22.96 -26.38
N ASP A 814 -48.56 -23.70 -26.05
CA ASP A 814 -48.48 -25.17 -26.15
C ASP A 814 -48.75 -25.74 -27.57
N GLU A 815 -48.36 -25.01 -28.63
CA GLU A 815 -48.42 -25.50 -30.00
C GLU A 815 -47.61 -26.80 -30.18
N VAL A 816 -48.26 -27.87 -30.67
CA VAL A 816 -47.63 -29.17 -30.91
C VAL A 816 -47.48 -29.40 -32.41
N GLN A 817 -46.23 -29.51 -32.88
CA GLN A 817 -45.92 -29.95 -34.24
C GLN A 817 -45.62 -31.45 -34.25
N LYS A 818 -46.30 -32.23 -35.10
CA LYS A 818 -46.00 -33.67 -35.28
C LYS A 818 -44.67 -33.82 -36.01
N THR A 819 -43.77 -34.65 -35.47
CA THR A 819 -42.42 -34.88 -36.00
C THR A 819 -42.14 -36.38 -36.11
N ASP A 820 -42.55 -36.97 -37.24
CA ASP A 820 -42.49 -38.42 -37.45
C ASP A 820 -41.12 -38.88 -38.03
N SER A 821 -40.43 -38.05 -38.83
CA SER A 821 -39.22 -38.40 -39.60
C SER A 821 -37.90 -37.76 -39.13
N ILE A 822 -37.93 -36.58 -38.50
CA ILE A 822 -36.72 -35.79 -38.20
C ILE A 822 -36.85 -35.01 -36.88
N VAL A 823 -35.72 -34.82 -36.19
CA VAL A 823 -35.62 -34.00 -34.96
C VAL A 823 -34.47 -33.00 -35.11
N VAL A 824 -34.76 -31.72 -34.83
CA VAL A 824 -33.75 -30.66 -34.78
C VAL A 824 -33.47 -30.28 -33.33
N PHE A 825 -32.20 -30.17 -32.98
CA PHE A 825 -31.73 -29.68 -31.68
C PHE A 825 -31.00 -28.34 -31.89
N ASP A 826 -31.68 -27.22 -31.63
CA ASP A 826 -31.09 -25.88 -31.69
C ASP A 826 -30.40 -25.53 -30.37
N LEU A 827 -29.09 -25.77 -30.32
CA LEU A 827 -28.24 -25.50 -29.17
C LEU A 827 -28.13 -24.00 -28.84
N SER A 828 -28.50 -23.10 -29.77
CA SER A 828 -28.55 -21.65 -29.45
C SER A 828 -29.64 -21.31 -28.42
N LYS A 829 -30.56 -22.25 -28.16
CA LYS A 829 -31.63 -22.11 -27.15
C LYS A 829 -31.35 -22.87 -25.85
N ARG A 830 -30.27 -23.66 -25.82
CA ARG A 830 -29.89 -24.46 -24.68
C ARG A 830 -29.42 -23.57 -23.53
N GLU A 831 -29.97 -23.80 -22.35
CA GLU A 831 -29.40 -23.23 -21.14
C GLU A 831 -28.13 -23.98 -20.73
N VAL A 832 -27.03 -23.25 -20.57
CA VAL A 832 -25.72 -23.77 -20.17
C VAL A 832 -25.40 -23.43 -18.72
N LEU A 833 -25.92 -22.31 -18.20
CA LEU A 833 -25.63 -21.79 -16.87
C LEU A 833 -26.49 -22.46 -15.77
N THR A 834 -26.92 -23.71 -15.99
CA THR A 834 -27.65 -24.49 -14.98
C THR A 834 -26.70 -25.01 -13.90
N SER A 835 -27.24 -25.25 -12.70
CA SER A 835 -26.48 -25.81 -11.58
C SER A 835 -25.88 -27.18 -11.92
N GLU A 836 -26.62 -28.02 -12.64
CA GLU A 836 -26.17 -29.36 -13.07
C GLU A 836 -24.96 -29.29 -14.03
N ILE A 837 -25.04 -28.45 -15.06
CA ILE A 837 -23.94 -28.32 -16.03
C ILE A 837 -22.71 -27.69 -15.36
N LEU A 838 -22.91 -26.70 -14.48
CA LEU A 838 -21.83 -26.09 -13.71
C LEU A 838 -21.10 -27.12 -12.84
N GLU A 839 -21.85 -27.92 -12.08
CA GLU A 839 -21.28 -28.96 -11.19
C GLU A 839 -20.49 -29.99 -11.99
N GLN A 840 -21.06 -30.50 -13.09
CA GLN A 840 -20.36 -31.43 -13.98
C GLN A 840 -19.09 -30.81 -14.58
N ALA A 841 -19.15 -29.56 -15.04
CA ALA A 841 -18.02 -28.86 -15.62
C ALA A 841 -16.89 -28.67 -14.60
N ILE A 842 -17.23 -28.24 -13.38
CA ILE A 842 -16.26 -28.13 -12.29
C ILE A 842 -15.65 -29.50 -12.00
N PHE A 843 -16.46 -30.54 -11.83
CA PHE A 843 -15.99 -31.88 -11.50
C PHE A 843 -14.97 -32.40 -12.53
N LYS A 844 -15.29 -32.29 -13.82
CA LYS A 844 -14.45 -32.73 -14.94
C LYS A 844 -13.16 -31.92 -15.03
N MET A 845 -13.24 -30.59 -15.05
CA MET A 845 -12.06 -29.72 -15.22
C MET A 845 -11.11 -29.74 -14.01
N THR A 846 -11.60 -30.18 -12.85
CA THR A 846 -10.81 -30.32 -11.63
C THR A 846 -10.38 -31.76 -11.36
N ALA A 847 -10.65 -32.73 -12.25
CA ALA A 847 -10.27 -34.14 -12.07
C ALA A 847 -8.75 -34.34 -11.90
N GLU A 848 -8.33 -35.24 -11.00
CA GLU A 848 -6.90 -35.45 -10.66
C GLU A 848 -6.04 -35.89 -11.85
N ASP A 849 -6.64 -36.58 -12.82
CA ASP A 849 -5.95 -37.12 -14.00
C ASP A 849 -5.33 -35.99 -14.86
N HIS A 850 -5.91 -34.79 -14.83
CA HIS A 850 -5.37 -33.62 -15.51
C HIS A 850 -4.14 -33.00 -14.83
N TYR A 851 -3.85 -33.33 -13.57
CA TYR A 851 -2.83 -32.63 -12.77
C TYR A 851 -1.74 -33.58 -12.26
N THR A 852 -1.54 -34.73 -12.91
CA THR A 852 -0.54 -35.73 -12.54
C THR A 852 0.88 -35.16 -12.48
N GLU A 853 1.22 -34.24 -13.38
CA GLU A 853 2.49 -33.49 -13.41
C GLU A 853 2.72 -32.67 -12.14
N CYS A 854 1.67 -32.14 -11.52
CA CYS A 854 1.77 -31.33 -10.30
C CYS A 854 2.27 -32.13 -9.10
N LYS A 855 2.09 -33.45 -9.06
CA LYS A 855 2.53 -34.30 -7.93
C LYS A 855 4.03 -34.28 -7.70
N LYS A 856 4.83 -33.96 -8.74
CA LYS A 856 6.29 -33.81 -8.65
C LYS A 856 6.73 -32.37 -8.39
N CYS A 857 5.79 -31.43 -8.27
CA CYS A 857 6.09 -30.02 -8.03
C CYS A 857 6.51 -29.81 -6.57
N PRO A 858 7.65 -29.13 -6.30
CA PRO A 858 8.08 -28.84 -4.93
C PRO A 858 7.11 -27.91 -4.17
N LEU A 859 6.17 -27.29 -4.88
CA LEU A 859 5.16 -26.38 -4.34
C LEU A 859 3.77 -27.00 -4.30
N TYR A 860 3.62 -28.32 -4.47
CA TYR A 860 2.32 -28.98 -4.62
C TYR A 860 1.33 -28.60 -3.50
N ASP A 861 1.74 -28.74 -2.23
CA ASP A 861 0.87 -28.46 -1.08
C ASP A 861 0.50 -26.96 -0.93
N ALA A 862 1.40 -26.08 -1.39
CA ALA A 862 1.19 -24.63 -1.34
C ALA A 862 0.63 -24.05 -2.65
N CYS A 863 0.35 -24.88 -3.66
CA CYS A 863 0.01 -24.42 -4.99
C CYS A 863 -1.39 -23.83 -5.04
N VAL A 864 -1.51 -22.61 -5.56
CA VAL A 864 -2.80 -21.91 -5.75
C VAL A 864 -3.77 -22.72 -6.62
N VAL A 865 -3.27 -23.44 -7.62
CA VAL A 865 -4.10 -24.30 -8.49
C VAL A 865 -4.77 -25.40 -7.66
N GLN A 866 -4.02 -26.07 -6.78
CA GLN A 866 -4.58 -27.12 -5.92
C GLN A 866 -5.62 -26.55 -4.96
N LYS A 867 -5.31 -25.41 -4.31
CA LYS A 867 -6.26 -24.70 -3.45
C LYS A 867 -7.54 -24.32 -4.20
N ASN A 868 -7.42 -23.76 -5.41
CA ASN A 868 -8.57 -23.36 -6.22
C ASN A 868 -9.41 -24.56 -6.67
N ARG A 869 -8.79 -25.70 -7.03
CA ARG A 869 -9.52 -26.93 -7.37
C ARG A 869 -10.38 -27.43 -6.21
N VAL A 870 -9.82 -27.45 -4.99
CA VAL A 870 -10.56 -27.84 -3.78
C VAL A 870 -11.68 -26.85 -3.49
N ARG A 871 -11.40 -25.54 -3.57
CA ARG A 871 -12.40 -24.48 -3.35
C ARG A 871 -13.54 -24.51 -4.37
N LEU A 872 -13.26 -24.76 -5.65
CA LEU A 872 -14.28 -24.89 -6.70
C LEU A 872 -15.20 -26.08 -6.44
N ARG A 873 -14.67 -27.19 -5.92
CA ARG A 873 -15.45 -28.39 -5.60
C ARG A 873 -16.32 -28.22 -4.35
N ASN A 874 -16.13 -27.18 -3.56
CA ASN A 874 -16.93 -26.94 -2.36
C ASN A 874 -18.42 -26.72 -2.72
N PRO A 875 -19.38 -27.45 -2.11
CA PRO A 875 -20.80 -27.34 -2.45
C PRO A 875 -21.37 -25.94 -2.25
N LEU A 876 -21.02 -25.26 -1.15
CA LEU A 876 -21.49 -23.90 -0.85
C LEU A 876 -21.00 -22.90 -1.90
N PHE A 877 -19.73 -23.01 -2.30
CA PHE A 877 -19.17 -22.16 -3.37
C PHE A 877 -19.94 -22.35 -4.70
N GLN A 878 -20.21 -23.61 -5.08
CA GLN A 878 -20.93 -23.92 -6.32
C GLN A 878 -22.38 -23.42 -6.29
N GLU A 879 -23.07 -23.55 -5.16
CA GLU A 879 -24.41 -22.99 -4.95
C GLU A 879 -24.40 -21.47 -5.17
N ARG A 880 -23.49 -20.75 -4.49
CA ARG A 880 -23.37 -19.29 -4.59
C ARG A 880 -23.00 -18.83 -6.00
N LEU A 881 -22.07 -19.53 -6.66
CA LEU A 881 -21.73 -19.25 -8.05
C LEU A 881 -22.92 -19.52 -9.00
N SER A 882 -23.69 -20.57 -8.75
CA SER A 882 -24.88 -20.88 -9.55
C SER A 882 -25.93 -19.78 -9.46
N ILE A 883 -26.14 -19.18 -8.28
CA ILE A 883 -27.07 -18.04 -8.12
C ILE A 883 -26.65 -16.86 -9.02
N ILE A 884 -25.36 -16.56 -9.08
CA ILE A 884 -24.83 -15.48 -9.93
C ILE A 884 -25.07 -15.80 -11.41
N LEU A 885 -24.75 -17.02 -11.84
CA LEU A 885 -24.90 -17.44 -13.23
C LEU A 885 -26.37 -17.55 -13.67
N GLN A 886 -27.29 -17.92 -12.76
CA GLN A 886 -28.73 -17.87 -13.02
C GLN A 886 -29.22 -16.44 -13.25
N ARG A 887 -28.73 -15.46 -12.48
CA ARG A 887 -29.04 -14.04 -12.72
C ARG A 887 -28.52 -13.58 -14.08
N VAL A 888 -27.33 -14.03 -14.50
CA VAL A 888 -26.78 -13.76 -15.84
C VAL A 888 -27.71 -14.27 -16.95
N SER A 889 -28.18 -15.52 -16.85
CA SER A 889 -29.14 -16.09 -17.81
C SER A 889 -30.49 -15.34 -17.80
N LEU A 890 -31.00 -14.99 -16.62
CA LEU A 890 -32.25 -14.24 -16.45
C LEU A 890 -32.18 -12.86 -17.12
N GLN A 891 -31.02 -12.21 -17.12
CA GLN A 891 -30.80 -10.93 -17.80
C GLN A 891 -30.68 -11.05 -19.33
N GLY A 892 -30.78 -12.26 -19.88
CA GLY A 892 -30.81 -12.51 -21.33
C GLY A 892 -29.47 -12.85 -21.96
N TYR A 893 -28.43 -13.15 -21.15
CA TYR A 893 -27.14 -13.59 -21.67
C TYR A 893 -27.18 -15.09 -22.01
N HIS A 894 -26.86 -15.43 -23.26
CA HIS A 894 -26.71 -16.82 -23.70
C HIS A 894 -25.24 -17.21 -23.67
N ALA A 895 -24.84 -18.01 -22.66
CA ALA A 895 -23.48 -18.53 -22.56
C ALA A 895 -23.33 -19.83 -23.36
N THR A 896 -22.20 -20.00 -24.01
CA THR A 896 -21.81 -21.26 -24.66
C THR A 896 -21.11 -22.19 -23.66
N LEU A 897 -21.09 -23.51 -23.92
CA LEU A 897 -20.33 -24.46 -23.11
C LEU A 897 -18.84 -24.11 -23.05
N ARG A 898 -18.29 -23.62 -24.17
CA ARG A 898 -16.91 -23.16 -24.27
C ARG A 898 -16.63 -21.98 -23.34
N GLU A 899 -17.53 -21.00 -23.25
CA GLU A 899 -17.37 -19.87 -22.34
C GLU A 899 -17.39 -20.31 -20.88
N LEU A 900 -18.27 -21.25 -20.51
CA LEU A 900 -18.31 -21.81 -19.16
C LEU A 900 -17.02 -22.56 -18.81
N GLN A 901 -16.52 -23.42 -19.70
CA GLN A 901 -15.25 -24.12 -19.49
C GLN A 901 -14.06 -23.14 -19.43
N SER A 902 -14.02 -22.15 -20.32
CA SER A 902 -13.02 -21.07 -20.30
C SER A 902 -13.06 -20.27 -18.99
N PHE A 903 -14.25 -20.01 -18.46
CA PHE A 903 -14.45 -19.36 -17.16
C PHE A 903 -13.89 -20.22 -16.01
N ILE A 904 -14.21 -21.50 -15.95
CA ILE A 904 -13.69 -22.41 -14.91
C ILE A 904 -12.16 -22.55 -15.01
N ALA A 905 -11.61 -22.70 -16.22
CA ALA A 905 -10.16 -22.68 -16.42
C ALA A 905 -9.51 -21.39 -15.90
N TYR A 906 -10.16 -20.23 -16.14
CA TYR A 906 -9.70 -18.97 -15.60
C TYR A 906 -9.77 -18.92 -14.06
N LEU A 907 -10.79 -19.47 -13.41
CA LEU A 907 -10.84 -19.53 -11.94
C LEU A 907 -9.73 -20.43 -11.36
N ILE A 908 -9.34 -21.49 -12.07
CA ILE A 908 -8.25 -22.39 -11.65
C ILE A 908 -6.89 -21.67 -11.73
N PHE A 909 -6.58 -21.03 -12.87
CA PHE A 909 -5.23 -20.52 -13.16
C PHE A 909 -5.08 -18.99 -13.10
N GLY A 910 -6.15 -18.24 -13.29
CA GLY A 910 -6.13 -16.78 -13.44
C GLY A 910 -5.32 -16.30 -14.64
N ASN A 911 -5.22 -17.11 -15.71
CA ASN A 911 -4.38 -16.87 -16.88
C ASN A 911 -2.87 -16.74 -16.55
N ARG A 912 -2.38 -17.53 -15.60
CA ARG A 912 -0.98 -17.52 -15.16
C ARG A 912 -0.32 -18.88 -15.40
N SER A 913 0.95 -18.84 -15.82
CA SER A 913 1.85 -20.00 -15.84
C SER A 913 2.26 -20.43 -14.43
N CYS A 914 2.80 -21.64 -14.25
CA CYS A 914 3.33 -22.10 -12.97
C CYS A 914 4.36 -21.14 -12.36
N LYS A 915 5.21 -20.52 -13.19
CA LYS A 915 6.18 -19.50 -12.76
C LYS A 915 5.49 -18.26 -12.20
N GLN A 916 4.49 -17.73 -12.91
CA GLN A 916 3.72 -16.56 -12.46
C GLN A 916 2.88 -16.88 -11.22
N LEU A 917 2.30 -18.08 -11.13
CA LEU A 917 1.57 -18.56 -9.96
C LEU A 917 2.46 -18.59 -8.72
N ASN A 918 3.72 -19.02 -8.86
CA ASN A 918 4.68 -18.98 -7.78
C ASN A 918 4.97 -17.55 -7.30
N HIS A 919 5.15 -16.61 -8.23
CA HIS A 919 5.42 -15.20 -7.91
C HIS A 919 4.24 -14.48 -7.27
N THR A 920 3.02 -14.91 -7.60
CA THR A 920 1.76 -14.27 -7.18
C THR A 920 0.97 -15.10 -6.17
N ALA A 921 1.59 -16.12 -5.58
CA ALA A 921 0.94 -16.98 -4.60
C ALA A 921 0.57 -16.18 -3.34
N GLY A 922 -0.72 -16.21 -2.98
CA GLY A 922 -1.25 -15.42 -1.87
C GLY A 922 -1.54 -13.94 -2.17
N ASN A 923 -1.38 -13.47 -3.41
CA ASN A 923 -1.80 -12.11 -3.77
C ASN A 923 -3.34 -11.99 -3.71
N ASN A 924 -3.84 -10.95 -3.05
CA ASN A 924 -5.27 -10.71 -2.85
C ASN A 924 -6.04 -10.58 -4.18
N GLN A 925 -5.42 -9.96 -5.19
CA GLN A 925 -6.00 -9.80 -6.54
C GLN A 925 -6.39 -11.14 -7.19
N TYR A 926 -5.64 -12.20 -6.88
CA TYR A 926 -5.80 -13.50 -7.52
C TYR A 926 -6.48 -14.54 -6.62
N ASP A 927 -7.09 -14.11 -5.51
CA ASP A 927 -8.00 -14.98 -4.78
C ASP A 927 -9.16 -15.39 -5.70
N ILE A 928 -9.63 -16.62 -5.55
CA ILE A 928 -10.65 -17.21 -6.41
C ILE A 928 -11.93 -16.36 -6.46
N VAL A 929 -12.34 -15.75 -5.34
CA VAL A 929 -13.55 -14.92 -5.29
C VAL A 929 -13.40 -13.63 -6.09
N ASN A 930 -12.17 -13.14 -6.23
CA ASN A 930 -11.83 -11.98 -7.04
C ASN A 930 -11.73 -12.33 -8.53
N LEU A 931 -11.20 -13.52 -8.86
CA LEU A 931 -11.09 -13.99 -10.25
C LEU A 931 -12.44 -14.08 -10.97
N ILE A 932 -13.54 -14.28 -10.25
CA ILE A 932 -14.91 -14.28 -10.81
C ILE A 932 -15.22 -12.96 -11.54
N TYR A 933 -14.66 -11.84 -11.07
CA TYR A 933 -15.00 -10.49 -11.53
C TYR A 933 -13.92 -9.85 -12.42
N PHE A 934 -12.69 -10.35 -12.40
CA PHE A 934 -11.53 -9.71 -13.07
C PHE A 934 -11.11 -10.32 -14.42
N GLY A 935 -11.75 -11.40 -14.87
CA GLY A 935 -11.49 -11.96 -16.21
C GLY A 935 -11.93 -11.02 -17.33
N LYS A 936 -11.47 -11.27 -18.56
CA LYS A 936 -11.98 -10.55 -19.75
C LYS A 936 -12.70 -11.49 -20.70
N GLY A 937 -13.90 -11.10 -21.09
CA GLY A 937 -14.81 -11.84 -21.97
C GLY A 937 -16.24 -11.36 -21.73
N THR A 938 -17.13 -11.66 -22.66
CA THR A 938 -18.55 -11.28 -22.60
C THR A 938 -19.27 -11.85 -21.38
N LEU A 939 -18.95 -13.10 -20.99
CA LEU A 939 -19.48 -13.72 -19.78
C LEU A 939 -19.03 -12.99 -18.50
N PHE A 940 -17.78 -12.56 -18.39
CA PHE A 940 -17.30 -11.77 -17.24
C PHE A 940 -18.01 -10.42 -17.15
N THR A 941 -18.23 -9.75 -18.28
CA THR A 941 -19.03 -8.51 -18.33
C THR A 941 -20.46 -8.76 -17.86
N ALA A 942 -21.06 -9.88 -18.28
CA ALA A 942 -22.40 -10.26 -17.86
C ALA A 942 -22.46 -10.56 -16.34
N ILE A 943 -21.47 -11.27 -15.78
CA ILE A 943 -21.36 -11.53 -14.33
C ILE A 943 -21.25 -10.22 -13.54
N ASN A 944 -20.37 -9.30 -13.95
CA ASN A 944 -20.20 -8.00 -13.29
C ASN A 944 -21.48 -7.16 -13.31
N ASN A 945 -22.26 -7.23 -14.41
CA ASN A 945 -23.55 -6.55 -14.51
C ASN A 945 -24.68 -7.26 -13.73
N ALA A 946 -24.53 -8.55 -13.44
CA ALA A 946 -25.53 -9.33 -12.76
C ALA A 946 -25.55 -9.06 -11.26
N ILE A 947 -24.43 -9.33 -10.57
CA ILE A 947 -24.31 -9.13 -9.12
C ILE A 947 -22.85 -9.25 -8.67
N ASP A 948 -22.42 -8.32 -7.83
CA ASP A 948 -21.17 -8.40 -7.06
C ASP A 948 -21.48 -8.14 -5.59
N PRO A 949 -21.18 -9.09 -4.67
CA PRO A 949 -21.48 -8.95 -3.25
C PRO A 949 -20.96 -7.66 -2.62
N ILE A 950 -19.89 -7.06 -3.16
CA ILE A 950 -19.33 -5.81 -2.61
C ILE A 950 -20.31 -4.63 -2.73
N ASN A 951 -21.23 -4.66 -3.71
CA ASN A 951 -22.19 -3.60 -3.95
C ASN A 951 -23.43 -3.70 -3.05
N ILE A 952 -23.52 -4.73 -2.20
CA ILE A 952 -24.66 -4.96 -1.31
C ILE A 952 -24.31 -4.43 0.08
N SER A 953 -24.83 -3.28 0.47
CA SER A 953 -24.60 -2.74 1.82
C SER A 953 -25.48 -3.46 2.85
N HIS A 954 -24.86 -4.16 3.81
CA HIS A 954 -25.55 -4.85 4.88
C HIS A 954 -25.03 -4.36 6.24
N PRO A 955 -25.82 -3.59 7.03
CA PRO A 955 -25.31 -2.88 8.20
C PRO A 955 -24.65 -3.78 9.26
N VAL A 956 -25.27 -4.93 9.58
CA VAL A 956 -24.74 -5.84 10.61
C VAL A 956 -23.53 -6.65 10.12
N TRP A 957 -23.64 -7.32 8.98
CA TRP A 957 -22.55 -8.14 8.45
C TRP A 957 -21.34 -7.34 8.00
N ASP A 958 -21.53 -6.14 7.46
CA ASP A 958 -20.39 -5.27 7.08
C ASP A 958 -19.57 -4.88 8.32
N GLU A 959 -20.21 -4.53 9.43
CA GLU A 959 -19.54 -4.26 10.71
C GLU A 959 -18.83 -5.50 11.25
N LYS A 960 -19.50 -6.67 11.27
CA LYS A 960 -18.89 -7.94 11.70
C LYS A 960 -17.69 -8.34 10.87
N ILE A 961 -17.72 -8.11 9.56
CA ILE A 961 -16.60 -8.36 8.65
C ILE A 961 -15.43 -7.43 8.98
N LEU A 962 -15.69 -6.14 9.25
CA LEU A 962 -14.65 -5.17 9.60
C LEU A 962 -13.97 -5.51 10.93
N LEU A 963 -14.75 -5.85 11.95
CA LEU A 963 -14.25 -6.21 13.29
C LEU A 963 -13.73 -7.65 13.37
N ASN A 964 -13.96 -8.45 12.32
CA ASN A 964 -13.74 -9.90 12.30
C ASN A 964 -14.44 -10.62 13.47
N ASP A 965 -15.65 -10.15 13.81
CA ASP A 965 -16.56 -10.74 14.79
C ASP A 965 -17.48 -11.77 14.10
N ILE A 966 -16.84 -12.82 13.58
CA ILE A 966 -17.50 -13.93 12.89
C ILE A 966 -16.99 -15.22 13.50
N ASP A 967 -17.91 -16.10 13.90
CA ASP A 967 -17.57 -17.41 14.46
C ASP A 967 -16.71 -18.21 13.46
N PRO A 968 -15.48 -18.61 13.81
CA PRO A 968 -14.61 -19.39 12.95
C PRO A 968 -15.26 -20.69 12.43
N SER A 969 -16.19 -21.28 13.18
CA SER A 969 -16.91 -22.50 12.78
C SER A 969 -17.95 -22.27 11.67
N SER A 970 -18.29 -21.02 11.36
CA SER A 970 -19.24 -20.66 10.28
C SER A 970 -18.59 -20.62 8.89
N TRP A 971 -17.27 -20.76 8.79
CA TRP A 971 -16.54 -20.86 7.53
C TRP A 971 -16.45 -22.32 7.08
N VAL A 972 -16.39 -22.55 5.77
CA VAL A 972 -16.23 -23.92 5.24
C VAL A 972 -14.92 -24.56 5.72
N ASP A 973 -14.95 -25.88 5.93
CA ASP A 973 -13.80 -26.65 6.41
C ASP A 973 -12.52 -26.38 5.59
N GLY A 974 -11.43 -26.10 6.31
CA GLY A 974 -10.12 -25.81 5.71
C GLY A 974 -9.98 -24.40 5.11
N TYR A 975 -10.96 -23.52 5.29
CA TYR A 975 -10.86 -22.11 4.89
C TYR A 975 -10.44 -21.23 6.07
N GLU A 976 -9.16 -20.87 6.11
CA GLU A 976 -8.63 -19.96 7.14
C GLU A 976 -8.78 -18.50 6.74
N VAL A 977 -9.27 -17.72 7.70
CA VAL A 977 -9.44 -16.27 7.58
C VAL A 977 -8.54 -15.60 8.61
N PRO A 978 -7.76 -14.56 8.25
CA PRO A 978 -6.94 -13.85 9.22
C PRO A 978 -7.79 -13.34 10.38
N ALA A 979 -7.34 -13.59 11.61
CA ALA A 979 -8.02 -13.16 12.85
C ALA A 979 -8.05 -11.64 13.06
N GLU A 980 -7.66 -10.85 12.07
CA GLU A 980 -7.46 -9.41 12.20
C GLU A 980 -8.76 -8.61 12.07
N ALA A 981 -8.82 -7.45 12.72
CA ALA A 981 -9.77 -6.40 12.36
C ALA A 981 -9.21 -5.58 11.19
N ILE A 982 -10.06 -5.31 10.21
CA ILE A 982 -9.73 -4.55 9.00
C ILE A 982 -9.70 -3.06 9.35
N ALA A 983 -8.65 -2.36 8.92
CA ALA A 983 -8.59 -0.91 9.07
C ALA A 983 -9.73 -0.23 8.28
N TYR A 984 -10.36 0.80 8.86
CA TYR A 984 -11.52 1.46 8.25
C TYR A 984 -11.23 2.09 6.87
N ASP A 985 -9.97 2.38 6.58
CA ASP A 985 -9.47 2.96 5.33
C ASP A 985 -8.94 1.90 4.33
N ASN A 986 -8.94 0.61 4.70
CA ASN A 986 -8.49 -0.49 3.86
C ASN A 986 -9.65 -1.14 3.07
N ASP A 987 -10.19 -0.38 2.12
CA ASP A 987 -11.33 -0.78 1.28
C ASP A 987 -11.05 -2.04 0.44
N ASP A 988 -9.83 -2.20 -0.09
CA ASP A 988 -9.47 -3.37 -0.90
C ASP A 988 -9.58 -4.68 -0.10
N LEU A 989 -9.09 -4.68 1.15
CA LEU A 989 -9.18 -5.85 2.02
C LEU A 989 -10.62 -6.13 2.46
N PHE A 990 -11.40 -5.07 2.73
CA PHE A 990 -12.81 -5.20 3.06
C PHE A 990 -13.61 -5.83 1.90
N ARG A 991 -13.42 -5.34 0.67
CA ARG A 991 -14.04 -5.90 -0.54
C ARG A 991 -13.67 -7.38 -0.74
N LEU A 992 -12.39 -7.73 -0.55
CA LEU A 992 -11.95 -9.12 -0.58
C LEU A 992 -12.69 -9.95 0.47
N ARG A 993 -12.66 -9.54 1.75
CA ARG A 993 -13.25 -10.29 2.86
C ARG A 993 -14.76 -10.45 2.69
N LYS A 994 -15.45 -9.44 2.14
CA LYS A 994 -16.88 -9.49 1.83
C LYS A 994 -17.22 -10.49 0.73
N ARG A 995 -16.41 -10.57 -0.33
CA ARG A 995 -16.55 -11.64 -1.34
C ARG A 995 -16.25 -13.01 -0.73
N GLN A 996 -15.22 -13.13 0.10
CA GLN A 996 -14.91 -14.40 0.80
C GLN A 996 -16.07 -14.83 1.71
N PHE A 997 -16.66 -13.91 2.45
CA PHE A 997 -17.84 -14.14 3.28
C PHE A 997 -19.02 -14.66 2.45
N PHE A 998 -19.34 -14.01 1.32
CA PHE A 998 -20.42 -14.45 0.45
C PHE A 998 -20.25 -15.90 -0.06
N PHE A 999 -19.03 -16.28 -0.47
CA PHE A 999 -18.77 -17.57 -1.11
C PHE A 999 -18.45 -18.71 -0.14
N PHE A 1000 -17.87 -18.43 1.02
CA PHE A 1000 -17.29 -19.44 1.91
C PHE A 1000 -17.81 -19.38 3.36
N ASN A 1001 -18.72 -18.47 3.68
CA ASN A 1001 -19.39 -18.44 4.99
C ASN A 1001 -20.85 -18.90 4.87
N LEU A 1002 -21.31 -19.65 5.87
CA LEU A 1002 -22.69 -20.17 5.92
C LEU A 1002 -23.75 -19.06 5.87
N TYR A 1003 -23.46 -17.88 6.43
CA TYR A 1003 -24.37 -16.73 6.46
C TYR A 1003 -24.24 -15.80 5.22
N GLY A 1004 -23.48 -16.21 4.19
CA GLY A 1004 -23.29 -15.42 2.99
C GLY A 1004 -24.57 -15.09 2.22
N ASP A 1005 -25.63 -15.90 2.35
CA ASP A 1005 -26.95 -15.65 1.73
C ASP A 1005 -27.72 -14.50 2.36
N GLU A 1006 -27.38 -14.07 3.58
CA GLU A 1006 -28.01 -12.90 4.21
C GLU A 1006 -27.82 -11.63 3.36
N LEU A 1007 -26.70 -11.55 2.61
CA LEU A 1007 -26.48 -10.49 1.63
C LEU A 1007 -27.52 -10.53 0.50
N LEU A 1008 -28.01 -11.70 0.11
CA LEU A 1008 -29.05 -11.83 -0.93
C LEU A 1008 -30.45 -11.53 -0.37
N ARG A 1009 -30.70 -11.76 0.92
CA ARG A 1009 -32.02 -11.53 1.53
C ARG A 1009 -32.36 -10.05 1.65
N ILE A 1010 -31.35 -9.20 1.90
CA ILE A 1010 -31.53 -7.74 1.94
C ILE A 1010 -31.58 -7.13 0.54
N LEU A 1011 -31.15 -7.87 -0.48
CA LEU A 1011 -31.05 -7.39 -1.86
C LEU A 1011 -32.44 -7.31 -2.51
N ASP A 1012 -33.01 -6.11 -2.55
CA ASP A 1012 -34.22 -5.80 -3.31
C ASP A 1012 -33.86 -5.24 -4.71
N ASP A 1013 -33.36 -6.12 -5.57
CA ASP A 1013 -32.87 -5.74 -6.90
C ASP A 1013 -33.82 -6.09 -8.05
N ASP A 1014 -33.63 -5.41 -9.18
CA ASP A 1014 -34.54 -5.53 -10.32
C ASP A 1014 -34.52 -6.94 -10.96
N ALA A 1015 -33.44 -7.70 -10.82
CA ALA A 1015 -33.40 -9.09 -11.31
C ALA A 1015 -34.35 -9.99 -10.52
N SER A 1016 -34.38 -9.88 -9.19
CA SER A 1016 -35.31 -10.63 -8.34
C SER A 1016 -36.76 -10.25 -8.66
N ARG A 1017 -37.05 -8.95 -8.77
CA ARG A 1017 -38.39 -8.45 -9.16
C ARG A 1017 -38.82 -8.92 -10.54
N PHE A 1018 -37.90 -8.98 -11.50
CA PHE A 1018 -38.18 -9.50 -12.84
C PHE A 1018 -38.46 -11.01 -12.82
N GLN A 1019 -37.72 -11.78 -12.03
CA GLN A 1019 -37.97 -13.21 -11.86
C GLN A 1019 -39.37 -13.46 -11.28
N ASP A 1020 -39.77 -12.68 -10.29
CA ASP A 1020 -41.12 -12.75 -9.71
C ASP A 1020 -42.18 -12.32 -10.71
N PHE A 1021 -41.94 -11.25 -11.47
CA PHE A 1021 -42.81 -10.81 -12.57
C PHE A 1021 -43.07 -11.92 -13.59
N LEU A 1022 -42.06 -12.67 -14.01
CA LEU A 1022 -42.21 -13.79 -14.95
C LEU A 1022 -43.04 -14.95 -14.38
N ARG A 1023 -43.07 -15.12 -13.05
CA ARG A 1023 -43.84 -16.18 -12.36
C ARG A 1023 -45.30 -15.82 -12.10
N GLN A 1024 -45.67 -14.54 -12.20
CA GLN A 1024 -47.04 -14.07 -11.94
C GLN A 1024 -48.09 -14.64 -12.89
N ASP A 1025 -49.35 -14.64 -12.46
CA ASP A 1025 -50.48 -14.98 -13.33
C ASP A 1025 -50.59 -14.02 -14.53
N SER A 1026 -50.93 -14.55 -15.71
CA SER A 1026 -51.05 -13.76 -16.95
C SER A 1026 -51.96 -12.54 -16.77
N GLY A 1027 -53.02 -12.65 -15.98
CA GLY A 1027 -53.92 -11.53 -15.68
C GLY A 1027 -53.28 -10.40 -14.87
N LYS A 1028 -52.33 -10.69 -13.96
CA LYS A 1028 -51.60 -9.67 -13.19
C LYS A 1028 -50.55 -9.01 -14.06
N ILE A 1029 -49.79 -9.80 -14.82
CA ILE A 1029 -48.80 -9.33 -15.79
C ILE A 1029 -49.41 -8.32 -16.77
N ILE A 1030 -50.58 -8.62 -17.36
CA ILE A 1030 -51.22 -7.70 -18.31
C ILE A 1030 -51.60 -6.38 -17.62
N LYS A 1031 -52.11 -6.42 -16.39
CA LYS A 1031 -52.47 -5.19 -15.65
C LYS A 1031 -51.23 -4.33 -15.39
N ASP A 1032 -50.16 -4.98 -14.94
CA ASP A 1032 -48.87 -4.35 -14.64
C ASP A 1032 -48.27 -3.70 -15.91
N LEU A 1033 -48.20 -4.46 -17.01
CA LEU A 1033 -47.70 -3.94 -18.28
C LEU A 1033 -48.55 -2.80 -18.85
N ILE A 1034 -49.88 -2.87 -18.76
CA ILE A 1034 -50.76 -1.76 -19.20
C ILE A 1034 -50.48 -0.50 -18.36
N SER A 1035 -50.33 -0.64 -17.04
CA SER A 1035 -49.98 0.48 -16.15
C SER A 1035 -48.65 1.11 -16.57
N LYS A 1036 -47.60 0.31 -16.71
CA LYS A 1036 -46.26 0.79 -17.10
C LYS A 1036 -46.23 1.39 -18.51
N LEU A 1037 -46.96 0.82 -19.47
CA LEU A 1037 -47.05 1.36 -20.83
C LEU A 1037 -47.82 2.69 -20.87
N ASN A 1038 -48.88 2.85 -20.08
CA ASN A 1038 -49.54 4.15 -19.94
C ASN A 1038 -48.62 5.17 -19.24
N GLY A 1039 -47.87 4.74 -18.21
CA GLY A 1039 -46.85 5.56 -17.54
C GLY A 1039 -45.70 5.97 -18.47
N PHE A 1040 -45.31 5.10 -19.41
CA PHE A 1040 -44.34 5.40 -20.46
C PHE A 1040 -44.77 6.59 -21.32
N PHE A 1041 -46.07 6.75 -21.56
CA PHE A 1041 -46.62 7.92 -22.24
C PHE A 1041 -46.93 9.11 -21.32
N GLY A 1042 -46.56 9.07 -20.04
CA GLY A 1042 -46.68 10.22 -19.13
C GLY A 1042 -48.01 10.35 -18.39
N ALA A 1043 -48.86 9.33 -18.37
CA ALA A 1043 -50.12 9.35 -17.63
C ALA A 1043 -49.89 9.36 -16.10
N ILE A 1044 -50.47 10.34 -15.40
CA ILE A 1044 -50.49 10.43 -13.93
C ILE A 1044 -51.66 9.55 -13.44
N ASN A 1045 -51.40 8.58 -12.56
CA ASN A 1045 -52.37 7.53 -12.14
C ASN A 1045 -52.88 6.66 -13.31
N ALA A 1046 -51.94 6.07 -14.06
CA ALA A 1046 -52.20 5.21 -15.21
C ALA A 1046 -53.26 4.11 -14.94
N SER A 1047 -54.23 3.97 -15.87
CA SER A 1047 -55.15 2.83 -15.82
C SER A 1047 -54.37 1.53 -15.99
N ASN A 1048 -54.75 0.50 -15.23
CA ASN A 1048 -54.22 -0.87 -15.38
C ASN A 1048 -55.19 -1.79 -16.13
N THR A 1049 -56.33 -1.27 -16.60
CA THR A 1049 -57.37 -2.03 -17.33
C THR A 1049 -57.53 -1.65 -18.79
N LYS A 1050 -57.09 -0.44 -19.16
CA LYS A 1050 -57.23 0.13 -20.50
C LYS A 1050 -55.90 0.73 -20.93
N LEU A 1051 -55.35 0.27 -22.05
CA LEU A 1051 -54.15 0.84 -22.66
C LEU A 1051 -54.57 1.98 -23.60
N GLN A 1052 -54.07 3.19 -23.38
CA GLN A 1052 -54.28 4.30 -24.30
C GLN A 1052 -53.33 4.19 -25.49
N ILE A 1053 -53.87 4.34 -26.70
CA ILE A 1053 -53.11 4.19 -27.94
C ILE A 1053 -52.73 5.56 -28.46
N TRP A 1054 -51.50 5.98 -28.16
CA TRP A 1054 -50.96 7.27 -28.60
C TRP A 1054 -50.38 7.18 -30.02
N SER A 1055 -50.78 8.12 -30.86
CA SER A 1055 -50.20 8.39 -32.17
C SER A 1055 -49.44 9.73 -32.13
N GLY A 1056 -48.44 9.91 -32.99
CA GLY A 1056 -47.75 11.19 -33.08
C GLY A 1056 -47.15 11.39 -34.44
N HIS A 1057 -47.69 12.36 -35.19
CA HIS A 1057 -47.23 12.70 -36.52
C HIS A 1057 -45.89 13.45 -36.46
N ARG A 1058 -44.97 13.09 -37.36
CA ARG A 1058 -43.72 13.83 -37.59
C ARG A 1058 -43.59 14.09 -39.09
N TYR A 1059 -43.26 15.33 -39.45
CA TYR A 1059 -42.88 15.70 -40.82
C TYR A 1059 -41.35 15.84 -40.96
N ASN A 1060 -40.59 15.85 -39.86
CA ASN A 1060 -39.12 15.94 -39.81
C ASN A 1060 -38.54 15.19 -38.57
N ASN A 1061 -37.22 15.29 -38.34
CA ASN A 1061 -36.53 14.64 -37.21
C ASN A 1061 -36.69 15.33 -35.84
N GLU A 1062 -37.56 16.33 -35.70
CA GLU A 1062 -37.80 16.99 -34.40
C GLU A 1062 -38.53 16.07 -33.40
N PRO A 1063 -38.32 16.25 -32.08
CA PRO A 1063 -39.07 15.53 -31.06
C PRO A 1063 -40.59 15.79 -31.19
N ARG A 1064 -41.42 14.76 -30.91
CA ARG A 1064 -42.89 14.87 -30.99
C ARG A 1064 -43.35 15.89 -29.96
N LYS A 1065 -43.94 17.01 -30.41
CA LYS A 1065 -44.45 18.06 -29.51
C LYS A 1065 -45.82 17.71 -28.95
N VAL A 1066 -46.66 17.03 -29.73
CA VAL A 1066 -48.03 16.63 -29.34
C VAL A 1066 -48.27 15.17 -29.75
N LEU A 1067 -48.87 14.38 -28.86
CA LEU A 1067 -49.42 13.04 -29.15
C LEU A 1067 -50.94 13.09 -29.19
N ILE A 1068 -51.55 12.27 -30.04
CA ILE A 1068 -52.99 12.16 -30.23
C ILE A 1068 -53.40 10.70 -29.96
N SER A 1069 -54.27 10.47 -28.98
CA SER A 1069 -54.86 9.17 -28.68
C SER A 1069 -56.29 9.15 -29.19
N ALA A 1070 -56.60 8.24 -30.13
CA ALA A 1070 -57.93 8.12 -30.73
C ALA A 1070 -58.71 6.88 -30.24
N GLY A 1071 -58.18 6.10 -29.30
CA GLY A 1071 -58.83 4.90 -28.79
C GLY A 1071 -58.10 4.25 -27.62
N CYS A 1072 -58.77 3.32 -26.93
CA CYS A 1072 -58.18 2.51 -25.86
C CYS A 1072 -58.48 1.03 -26.06
N ILE A 1073 -57.50 0.17 -25.78
CA ILE A 1073 -57.64 -1.29 -25.86
C ILE A 1073 -57.84 -1.86 -24.46
N LYS A 1074 -58.84 -2.72 -24.26
CA LYS A 1074 -59.13 -3.31 -22.95
C LYS A 1074 -58.17 -4.46 -22.65
N LYS A 1075 -57.87 -4.67 -21.37
CA LYS A 1075 -57.11 -5.83 -20.89
C LYS A 1075 -57.62 -7.17 -21.45
N SER A 1076 -58.94 -7.32 -21.65
CA SER A 1076 -59.56 -8.55 -22.15
C SER A 1076 -59.11 -8.94 -23.54
N GLU A 1077 -58.57 -8.00 -24.33
CA GLU A 1077 -58.09 -8.19 -25.70
C GLU A 1077 -56.61 -8.56 -25.76
N PHE A 1078 -55.91 -8.59 -24.62
CA PHE A 1078 -54.52 -9.01 -24.52
C PHE A 1078 -54.39 -10.42 -23.93
N SER A 1079 -53.32 -11.09 -24.33
CA SER A 1079 -52.88 -12.39 -23.81
C SER A 1079 -51.36 -12.37 -23.59
N ILE A 1080 -50.87 -13.30 -22.76
CA ILE A 1080 -49.44 -13.46 -22.50
C ILE A 1080 -48.93 -14.70 -23.22
N GLY A 1081 -48.02 -14.52 -24.16
CA GLY A 1081 -47.25 -15.59 -24.77
C GLY A 1081 -46.05 -15.92 -23.89
N ARG A 1082 -46.03 -17.14 -23.33
CA ARG A 1082 -44.87 -17.68 -22.61
C ARG A 1082 -44.03 -18.52 -23.57
N PRO A 1083 -42.73 -18.23 -23.73
CA PRO A 1083 -41.89 -19.00 -24.62
C PRO A 1083 -41.64 -20.39 -24.04
N SER A 1084 -41.80 -21.40 -24.87
CA SER A 1084 -41.42 -22.79 -24.60
C SER A 1084 -40.73 -23.38 -25.82
N LEU A 1085 -39.86 -24.37 -25.64
CA LEU A 1085 -39.27 -25.07 -26.79
C LEU A 1085 -40.30 -25.98 -27.45
N LEU A 1086 -40.14 -26.26 -28.73
CA LEU A 1086 -40.92 -27.29 -29.41
C LEU A 1086 -40.78 -28.64 -28.66
N SER A 1087 -41.88 -29.38 -28.50
CA SER A 1087 -41.94 -30.60 -27.67
C SER A 1087 -40.91 -31.68 -28.06
N SER A 1088 -40.59 -31.80 -29.36
CA SER A 1088 -39.52 -32.69 -29.84
C SER A 1088 -38.13 -32.30 -29.32
N MET A 1089 -37.85 -31.01 -29.17
CA MET A 1089 -36.57 -30.46 -28.69
C MET A 1089 -36.43 -30.53 -27.16
N GLN A 1090 -37.54 -30.39 -26.44
CA GLN A 1090 -37.58 -30.45 -24.96
C GLN A 1090 -37.05 -31.79 -24.41
N THR A 1091 -37.09 -32.85 -25.22
CA THR A 1091 -36.54 -34.16 -24.83
C THR A 1091 -35.03 -34.14 -24.62
N GLY A 1092 -34.30 -33.23 -25.26
CA GLY A 1092 -32.85 -33.14 -25.20
C GLY A 1092 -32.30 -31.81 -24.66
N ILE A 1093 -33.06 -30.72 -24.72
CA ILE A 1093 -32.59 -29.38 -24.37
C ILE A 1093 -33.55 -28.68 -23.41
N ASP A 1094 -32.99 -28.08 -22.36
CA ASP A 1094 -33.70 -27.19 -21.44
C ASP A 1094 -33.51 -25.71 -21.87
N MET A 1095 -34.56 -24.88 -21.72
CA MET A 1095 -34.53 -23.44 -22.03
C MET A 1095 -34.99 -22.62 -20.82
N THR A 1096 -34.27 -21.55 -20.51
CA THR A 1096 -34.69 -20.56 -19.51
C THR A 1096 -35.71 -19.59 -20.09
N SER A 1097 -36.86 -19.45 -19.43
CA SER A 1097 -37.85 -18.43 -19.77
C SER A 1097 -37.41 -17.08 -19.18
N ASN A 1098 -36.75 -16.25 -19.99
CA ASN A 1098 -36.21 -14.95 -19.58
C ASN A 1098 -36.94 -13.75 -20.24
N TYR A 1099 -38.08 -14.01 -20.89
CA TYR A 1099 -38.95 -12.98 -21.44
C TYR A 1099 -40.38 -13.50 -21.60
N ILE A 1100 -41.32 -12.58 -21.76
CA ILE A 1100 -42.70 -12.86 -22.18
C ILE A 1100 -43.09 -12.01 -23.38
N ARG A 1101 -44.20 -12.35 -24.01
CA ARG A 1101 -44.85 -11.52 -25.04
C ARG A 1101 -46.19 -11.01 -24.54
N LEU A 1102 -46.42 -9.70 -24.63
CA LEU A 1102 -47.75 -9.11 -24.53
C LEU A 1102 -48.35 -9.10 -25.94
N GLU A 1103 -49.38 -9.90 -26.17
CA GLU A 1103 -49.92 -10.20 -27.49
C GLU A 1103 -51.38 -9.73 -27.63
N LYS A 1104 -51.77 -9.24 -28.80
CA LYS A 1104 -53.18 -8.99 -29.11
C LYS A 1104 -53.87 -10.33 -29.41
N LYS A 1105 -54.94 -10.68 -28.69
CA LYS A 1105 -55.61 -12.00 -28.78
C LYS A 1105 -56.02 -12.39 -30.19
N GLU A 1106 -56.57 -11.45 -30.96
CA GLU A 1106 -57.07 -11.70 -32.32
C GLU A 1106 -55.97 -11.63 -33.38
N ALA A 1107 -54.78 -11.15 -33.00
CA ALA A 1107 -53.61 -11.05 -33.89
C ALA A 1107 -52.32 -11.29 -33.09
N PRO A 1108 -51.99 -12.55 -32.71
CA PRO A 1108 -50.83 -12.88 -31.88
C PRO A 1108 -49.49 -12.43 -32.47
N ASN A 1109 -49.43 -12.24 -33.80
CA ASN A 1109 -48.28 -11.68 -34.50
C ASN A 1109 -47.97 -10.21 -34.13
N ILE A 1110 -48.92 -9.49 -33.51
CA ILE A 1110 -48.74 -8.14 -32.96
C ILE A 1110 -48.43 -8.28 -31.47
N PHE A 1111 -47.16 -8.12 -31.11
CA PHE A 1111 -46.71 -8.32 -29.74
C PHE A 1111 -45.57 -7.41 -29.31
N LEU A 1112 -45.47 -7.19 -28.00
CA LEU A 1112 -44.31 -6.58 -27.35
C LEU A 1112 -43.54 -7.66 -26.58
N LYS A 1113 -42.29 -7.91 -26.99
CA LYS A 1113 -41.37 -8.77 -26.23
C LYS A 1113 -40.86 -7.99 -25.01
N VAL A 1114 -41.20 -8.48 -23.82
CA VAL A 1114 -40.74 -7.94 -22.53
C VAL A 1114 -39.65 -8.85 -21.98
N ASP A 1115 -38.40 -8.51 -22.30
CA ASP A 1115 -37.19 -9.07 -21.69
C ASP A 1115 -36.71 -8.15 -20.54
N PHE A 1116 -35.66 -8.56 -19.81
CA PHE A 1116 -35.15 -7.81 -18.65
C PHE A 1116 -34.89 -6.32 -18.95
N LYS A 1117 -34.29 -6.01 -20.10
CA LYS A 1117 -34.00 -4.61 -20.49
C LYS A 1117 -35.27 -3.82 -20.78
N MET A 1118 -36.26 -4.43 -21.43
CA MET A 1118 -37.56 -3.80 -21.64
C MET A 1118 -38.30 -3.57 -20.31
N TYR A 1119 -38.25 -4.55 -19.40
CA TYR A 1119 -38.85 -4.43 -18.08
C TYR A 1119 -38.26 -3.27 -17.27
N LEU A 1120 -36.93 -3.12 -17.27
CA LEU A 1120 -36.26 -1.98 -16.64
C LEU A 1120 -36.72 -0.64 -17.24
N LEU A 1121 -36.77 -0.52 -18.57
CA LEU A 1121 -37.24 0.71 -19.23
C LEU A 1121 -38.67 1.07 -18.80
N LEU A 1122 -39.54 0.08 -18.72
CA LEU A 1122 -40.94 0.26 -18.32
C LEU A 1122 -41.07 0.63 -16.83
N ASN A 1123 -40.21 0.11 -15.96
CA ASN A 1123 -40.15 0.52 -14.55
C ASN A 1123 -39.67 1.96 -14.39
N GLU A 1124 -38.64 2.37 -15.15
CA GLU A 1124 -38.16 3.76 -15.12
C GLU A 1124 -39.24 4.74 -15.61
N ALA A 1125 -39.97 4.36 -16.66
CA ALA A 1125 -41.17 5.09 -17.11
C ALA A 1125 -42.20 5.27 -15.98
N GLU A 1126 -42.53 4.19 -15.26
CA GLU A 1126 -43.49 4.23 -14.16
C GLU A 1126 -43.01 5.09 -12.98
N ARG A 1127 -41.70 5.11 -12.71
CA ARG A 1127 -41.07 6.01 -11.72
C ARG A 1127 -41.06 7.49 -12.17
N GLY A 1128 -41.55 7.79 -13.37
CA GLY A 1128 -41.70 9.15 -13.89
C GLY A 1128 -40.51 9.66 -14.72
N VAL A 1129 -39.51 8.81 -14.98
CA VAL A 1129 -38.38 9.14 -15.86
C VAL A 1129 -38.92 9.38 -17.27
N PRO A 1130 -38.54 10.49 -17.95
CA PRO A 1130 -39.13 10.86 -19.23
C PRO A 1130 -38.47 10.08 -20.38
N VAL A 1131 -38.64 8.75 -20.36
CA VAL A 1131 -37.99 7.79 -21.27
C VAL A 1131 -38.34 8.01 -22.75
N LEU A 1132 -39.44 8.71 -23.04
CA LEU A 1132 -39.84 9.10 -24.40
C LEU A 1132 -38.79 9.94 -25.14
N PHE A 1133 -37.94 10.67 -24.42
CA PHE A 1133 -36.85 11.46 -25.00
C PHE A 1133 -35.53 10.68 -25.09
N MET A 1134 -35.47 9.45 -24.59
CA MET A 1134 -34.27 8.63 -24.71
C MET A 1134 -34.15 8.08 -26.13
N GLU A 1135 -33.01 8.31 -26.78
CA GLU A 1135 -32.67 7.71 -28.07
C GLU A 1135 -32.28 6.23 -27.92
N SER A 1136 -33.26 5.37 -27.63
CA SER A 1136 -33.04 3.94 -27.41
C SER A 1136 -33.78 3.07 -28.43
N ASN A 1137 -33.16 1.97 -28.86
CA ASN A 1137 -33.83 0.96 -29.67
C ASN A 1137 -35.03 0.31 -28.94
N LEU A 1138 -35.04 0.31 -27.60
CA LEU A 1138 -36.18 -0.19 -26.82
C LEU A 1138 -37.39 0.73 -26.93
N VAL A 1139 -37.18 2.05 -26.89
CA VAL A 1139 -38.23 3.06 -27.10
C VAL A 1139 -38.86 2.89 -28.49
N LYS A 1140 -38.04 2.65 -29.52
CA LYS A 1140 -38.54 2.35 -30.89
C LYS A 1140 -39.41 1.09 -30.95
N LYS A 1141 -39.08 0.05 -30.18
CA LYS A 1141 -39.88 -1.19 -30.11
C LYS A 1141 -41.25 -0.96 -29.47
N VAL A 1142 -41.30 -0.19 -28.38
CA VAL A 1142 -42.59 0.19 -27.73
C VAL A 1142 -43.44 0.99 -28.71
N TRP A 1143 -42.85 1.98 -29.39
CA TRP A 1143 -43.57 2.77 -30.42
C TRP A 1143 -44.11 1.92 -31.55
N ARG A 1144 -43.30 1.03 -32.13
CA ARG A 1144 -43.75 0.12 -33.20
C ARG A 1144 -44.90 -0.77 -32.75
N PHE A 1145 -44.87 -1.27 -31.52
CA PHE A 1145 -45.96 -2.07 -30.96
C PHE A 1145 -47.26 -1.25 -30.85
N ILE A 1146 -47.19 -0.02 -30.32
CA ILE A 1146 -48.37 0.86 -30.18
C ILE A 1146 -48.93 1.27 -31.55
N GLU A 1147 -48.08 1.55 -32.53
CA GLU A 1147 -48.50 1.86 -33.91
C GLU A 1147 -49.18 0.64 -34.57
N GLN A 1148 -48.68 -0.58 -34.35
CA GLN A 1148 -49.30 -1.80 -34.87
C GLN A 1148 -50.65 -2.14 -34.22
N LEU A 1149 -50.92 -1.63 -33.02
CA LEU A 1149 -52.21 -1.80 -32.34
C LEU A 1149 -53.30 -0.87 -32.90
N GLN A 1150 -52.95 0.13 -33.70
CA GLN A 1150 -53.90 1.07 -34.29
C GLN A 1150 -54.83 0.35 -35.29
N SER A 1151 -56.10 0.26 -34.92
CA SER A 1151 -57.22 -0.09 -35.80
C SER A 1151 -58.02 1.18 -36.01
N TYR A 1152 -58.01 1.75 -37.21
CA TYR A 1152 -58.88 2.89 -37.53
C TYR A 1152 -60.32 2.45 -37.83
N LYS A 1153 -60.57 1.13 -37.95
CA LYS A 1153 -61.89 0.58 -38.27
C LYS A 1153 -62.93 0.90 -37.20
N ASP A 1154 -62.52 0.90 -35.92
CA ASP A 1154 -63.43 1.13 -34.80
C ASP A 1154 -63.79 2.62 -34.63
N ILE A 1155 -63.02 3.52 -35.24
CA ILE A 1155 -63.26 4.98 -35.19
C ILE A 1155 -64.28 5.40 -36.26
N ASP A 1156 -64.39 4.64 -37.36
CA ASP A 1156 -65.29 4.92 -38.49
C ASP A 1156 -66.76 4.58 -38.23
N ASP A 1157 -67.04 3.78 -37.21
CA ASP A 1157 -68.40 3.32 -36.85
C ASP A 1157 -68.99 4.07 -35.62
N GLU A 1158 -68.29 5.08 -35.05
CA GLU A 1158 -68.76 5.86 -33.89
C GLU A 1158 -69.15 7.31 -34.25
N ASP A 1159 -70.38 7.72 -33.90
CA ASP A 1159 -70.92 9.08 -34.17
C ASP A 1159 -70.15 10.17 -33.40
N THR A 1160 -69.62 9.85 -32.22
CA THR A 1160 -68.82 10.75 -31.38
C THR A 1160 -67.49 10.11 -31.01
N VAL A 1161 -66.38 10.71 -31.41
CA VAL A 1161 -65.02 10.18 -31.18
C VAL A 1161 -64.34 10.97 -30.06
N LYS A 1162 -63.84 10.26 -29.05
CA LYS A 1162 -63.04 10.86 -27.97
C LYS A 1162 -61.56 10.87 -28.32
N LEU A 1163 -60.97 12.06 -28.46
CA LEU A 1163 -59.56 12.27 -28.75
C LEU A 1163 -58.83 12.80 -27.52
N GLY A 1164 -57.75 12.14 -27.11
CA GLY A 1164 -56.80 12.67 -26.13
C GLY A 1164 -55.64 13.36 -26.82
N LEU A 1165 -55.38 14.62 -26.53
CA LEU A 1165 -54.22 15.38 -27.01
C LEU A 1165 -53.25 15.58 -25.85
N MET A 1166 -52.00 15.15 -26.00
CA MET A 1166 -50.99 15.30 -24.96
C MET A 1166 -49.81 16.14 -25.45
N ASP A 1167 -49.53 17.23 -24.74
CA ASP A 1167 -48.27 17.97 -24.88
C ASP A 1167 -47.14 17.20 -24.20
N VAL A 1168 -46.15 16.76 -24.98
CA VAL A 1168 -45.06 15.90 -24.50
C VAL A 1168 -44.08 16.66 -23.62
N GLN A 1169 -43.93 17.98 -23.80
CA GLN A 1169 -43.02 18.80 -22.99
C GLN A 1169 -43.62 19.12 -21.62
N ASN A 1170 -44.91 19.43 -21.58
CA ASN A 1170 -45.59 19.87 -20.35
C ASN A 1170 -46.42 18.75 -19.68
N LYS A 1171 -46.48 17.55 -20.27
CA LYS A 1171 -47.30 16.38 -19.85
C LYS A 1171 -48.79 16.69 -19.67
N ARG A 1172 -49.32 17.73 -20.33
CA ARG A 1172 -50.72 18.14 -20.21
C ARG A 1172 -51.59 17.35 -21.18
N ILE A 1173 -52.67 16.76 -20.68
CA ILE A 1173 -53.65 16.03 -21.49
C ILE A 1173 -54.92 16.86 -21.63
N ILE A 1174 -55.42 16.97 -22.87
CA ILE A 1174 -56.69 17.59 -23.22
C ILE A 1174 -57.55 16.51 -23.86
N MET A 1175 -58.74 16.26 -23.34
CA MET A 1175 -59.70 15.35 -23.94
C MET A 1175 -60.70 16.15 -24.77
N VAL A 1176 -60.92 15.75 -26.01
CA VAL A 1176 -61.78 16.41 -26.99
C VAL A 1176 -62.77 15.38 -27.51
N ASP A 1177 -64.07 15.61 -27.30
CA ASP A 1177 -65.12 14.83 -27.92
C ASP A 1177 -65.49 15.50 -29.26
N VAL A 1178 -65.35 14.76 -30.36
CA VAL A 1178 -65.60 15.22 -31.73
C VAL A 1178 -66.84 14.52 -32.25
N ASP A 1179 -67.89 15.29 -32.53
CA ASP A 1179 -69.08 14.82 -33.21
C ASP A 1179 -68.83 14.79 -34.73
N ARG A 1180 -68.86 13.59 -35.31
CA ARG A 1180 -68.55 13.37 -36.72
C ARG A 1180 -69.71 13.68 -37.64
N GLU A 1181 -70.97 13.59 -37.17
CA GLU A 1181 -72.14 13.93 -37.99
C GLU A 1181 -72.24 15.45 -38.19
N ASP A 1182 -72.02 16.21 -37.11
CA ASP A 1182 -72.22 17.66 -37.08
C ASP A 1182 -70.93 18.48 -37.38
N ASN A 1183 -69.78 17.82 -37.54
CA ASN A 1183 -68.45 18.45 -37.69
C ASN A 1183 -68.14 19.48 -36.58
N LYS A 1184 -68.51 19.17 -35.32
CA LYS A 1184 -68.32 20.08 -34.17
C LYS A 1184 -67.61 19.39 -33.01
N TYR A 1185 -66.91 20.18 -32.22
CA TYR A 1185 -66.42 19.74 -30.91
C TYR A 1185 -67.59 19.76 -29.93
N SER A 1186 -68.00 18.59 -29.45
CA SER A 1186 -69.12 18.46 -28.52
C SER A 1186 -68.71 18.73 -27.07
N ALA A 1187 -67.45 18.44 -26.69
CA ALA A 1187 -66.86 18.83 -25.41
C ALA A 1187 -65.32 18.93 -25.49
N ILE A 1188 -64.73 19.85 -24.71
CA ILE A 1188 -63.27 19.93 -24.49
C ILE A 1188 -63.05 19.97 -22.98
N ASP A 1189 -62.43 18.92 -22.42
CA ASP A 1189 -62.07 18.82 -21.01
C ASP A 1189 -60.54 18.90 -20.87
N SER A 1190 -60.05 19.90 -20.16
CA SER A 1190 -58.62 20.10 -19.88
C SER A 1190 -58.38 19.95 -18.39
N GLU A 1191 -57.26 19.37 -17.96
CA GLU A 1191 -57.01 19.13 -16.53
C GLU A 1191 -57.09 20.39 -15.63
N ARG A 1192 -57.07 21.60 -16.18
CA ARG A 1192 -57.29 22.85 -15.41
C ARG A 1192 -58.71 23.05 -14.88
N THR A 1193 -59.73 22.35 -15.39
CA THR A 1193 -61.12 22.48 -14.93
C THR A 1193 -61.44 21.68 -13.65
N ARG A 1194 -60.47 20.91 -13.11
CA ARG A 1194 -60.62 20.12 -11.87
C ARG A 1194 -59.85 20.66 -10.66
N GLU A 1195 -59.22 21.83 -10.77
CA GLU A 1195 -58.53 22.53 -9.67
C GLU A 1195 -59.20 23.88 -9.28
N VAL A 1196 -60.54 23.93 -9.28
CA VAL A 1196 -61.32 24.95 -8.54
C VAL A 1196 -62.35 24.25 -7.68
#